data_AF-A0A0F5YIT4-F1
#
_entry.id   AF-A0A0F5YIT4-F1
#
_cell.length_a   1.000
_cell.length_b   1.000
_cell.length_c   1.000
_cell.angle_alpha   90.00
_cell.angle_beta   90.00
_cell.angle_gamma   90.00
#
_symmetry.space_group_name_H-M   'P 1'
#
loop_
_entity.id
_entity.type
_entity.pdbx_description
1 polymer ?
#
loop_
_entity_poly.entity_id
_entity_poly.type
_entity_poly.pdbx_seq_one_letter_code
_entity_poly.pdbx_strand_id
1 'polypeptide(L)'
;MIFSWSDYVYAVATTNKIPSDCGKLRVVQLAQAILESARGTSQLFQKAGNPGGLKWRDHIDDNYSEKITDKVWLCTPSEPNGCDWCQWKTAEHAAMGYWRFIDRPNSPYQGWKQYLNHPEGYLQHIWEKGYATDPNYVSKVKGLFPEAQTLLDQYSRSQLNHLQRTFKIAIMPGHGGSNPGAVNPVLNITEKDYNWKEAVEIKTRLEALGNYEVIICRQQDELPPLATLQQRANDSHADVCLCLHHNACNGQAKGWWLFYVNKHNPELQKFITIMDKHFRQLPLQDRGYEYVSEPFAQPWRKNVWNCIHNCQMPTILFESCFIDNNEDALWLQNGGYQQIAEKICAGVQEYLEGQIRPTQKSVTSVVVNDPYPPLNVRSGPGTNFQIVSQLNNNTALIVINQALDNQGDTWLKISSPCSGWVLKALTSEAIKPRYVGNQPAPSAMSESEKYDYYCNIIARNGGRLHKRNLISFRKETSTKANNWDGCYDDITVMIWKDDTGKHVRQYISNTEPSSQYEDCFDPRADRPIMGVDADGDRRLDLGRLPAGYYEYQTDYDLRLGNVLCPTQPVMAERDTNHNGIFEVSEPRASTGKSMFFHAAGVTNPCSAGCQTLSPTEYTKFWNDLNRDGDPGTIGYTLVAWC
;
A
#
# COMPACT_ATOMS: atom_id res chain seq x y z
N MET A 1 -21.77 -15.58 8.42
CA MET A 1 -21.78 -14.13 8.69
C MET A 1 -20.67 -13.53 7.86
N ILE A 2 -20.93 -12.53 7.02
CA ILE A 2 -19.93 -12.01 6.06
C ILE A 2 -18.80 -11.27 6.80
N PHE A 3 -19.16 -10.47 7.80
CA PHE A 3 -18.24 -9.82 8.74
C PHE A 3 -18.99 -9.53 10.06
N SER A 4 -18.25 -9.29 11.14
CA SER A 4 -18.84 -9.04 12.46
C SER A 4 -19.36 -7.60 12.60
N TRP A 5 -20.23 -7.37 13.60
CA TRP A 5 -20.67 -6.01 13.96
C TRP A 5 -19.47 -5.11 14.29
N SER A 6 -18.51 -5.63 15.06
CA SER A 6 -17.27 -4.90 15.40
C SER A 6 -16.43 -4.54 14.18
N ASP A 7 -16.35 -5.40 13.17
CA ASP A 7 -15.62 -5.09 11.92
C ASP A 7 -16.27 -3.92 11.19
N TYR A 8 -17.60 -3.86 11.18
CA TYR A 8 -18.34 -2.74 10.59
C TYR A 8 -18.18 -1.44 11.37
N VAL A 9 -18.30 -1.48 12.71
CA VAL A 9 -18.06 -0.29 13.54
C VAL A 9 -16.63 0.23 13.34
N TYR A 10 -15.65 -0.68 13.31
CA TYR A 10 -14.26 -0.35 13.03
C TYR A 10 -14.11 0.31 11.65
N ALA A 11 -14.69 -0.29 10.60
CA ALA A 11 -14.62 0.25 9.24
C ALA A 11 -15.21 1.67 9.16
N VAL A 12 -16.38 1.91 9.76
CA VAL A 12 -17.00 3.25 9.81
C VAL A 12 -16.13 4.24 10.59
N ALA A 13 -15.44 3.81 11.65
CA ALA A 13 -14.56 4.65 12.44
C ALA A 13 -13.24 5.01 11.71
N THR A 14 -12.66 4.07 10.95
CA THR A 14 -11.25 4.16 10.55
C THR A 14 -11.00 4.31 9.06
N THR A 15 -11.92 3.89 8.18
CA THR A 15 -11.65 3.95 6.73
C THR A 15 -11.47 5.39 6.26
N ASN A 16 -10.43 5.65 5.48
CA ASN A 16 -10.18 6.94 4.84
C ASN A 16 -10.92 7.08 3.49
N LYS A 17 -11.60 6.01 3.04
CA LYS A 17 -12.41 5.98 1.82
C LYS A 17 -13.79 6.64 2.00
N ILE A 18 -14.23 6.86 3.24
CA ILE A 18 -15.32 7.80 3.55
C ILE A 18 -14.73 9.21 3.45
N PRO A 19 -15.25 10.08 2.56
CA PRO A 19 -14.74 11.43 2.37
C PRO A 19 -14.55 12.17 3.70
N SER A 20 -13.40 12.83 3.88
CA SER A 20 -13.03 13.47 5.14
C SER A 20 -14.00 14.57 5.60
N ASP A 21 -14.67 15.23 4.64
CA ASP A 21 -15.73 16.21 4.84
C ASP A 21 -17.03 15.58 5.37
N CYS A 22 -17.24 14.28 5.14
CA CYS A 22 -18.33 13.49 5.72
C CYS A 22 -18.02 13.01 7.16
N GLY A 23 -16.89 13.39 7.75
CA GLY A 23 -16.44 12.93 9.07
C GLY A 23 -17.47 13.10 10.18
N LYS A 24 -18.20 14.23 10.19
CA LYS A 24 -19.28 14.47 11.17
C LYS A 24 -20.55 13.66 10.91
N LEU A 25 -20.72 13.13 9.70
CA LEU A 25 -21.89 12.31 9.35
C LEU A 25 -21.67 10.81 9.61
N ARG A 26 -20.46 10.38 9.97
CA ARG A 26 -20.18 9.00 10.43
C ARG A 26 -21.08 8.58 11.59
N VAL A 27 -21.38 9.53 12.49
CA VAL A 27 -22.33 9.31 13.60
C VAL A 27 -23.73 8.97 13.09
N VAL A 28 -24.19 9.59 12.00
CA VAL A 28 -25.50 9.31 11.40
C VAL A 28 -25.49 7.93 10.73
N GLN A 29 -24.47 7.65 9.92
CA GLN A 29 -24.29 6.35 9.27
C GLN A 29 -24.33 5.21 10.29
N LEU A 30 -23.55 5.33 11.38
CA LEU A 30 -23.49 4.30 12.40
C LEU A 30 -24.79 4.23 13.21
N ALA A 31 -25.43 5.36 13.53
CA ALA A 31 -26.71 5.38 14.22
C ALA A 31 -27.83 4.70 13.41
N GLN A 32 -27.88 4.95 12.10
CA GLN A 32 -28.78 4.22 11.19
C GLN A 32 -28.45 2.73 11.22
N ALA A 33 -27.17 2.35 11.10
CA ALA A 33 -26.78 0.95 11.16
C ALA A 33 -27.16 0.26 12.48
N ILE A 34 -27.03 0.94 13.63
CA ILE A 34 -27.45 0.40 14.93
C ILE A 34 -28.94 0.04 14.90
N LEU A 35 -29.76 0.93 14.34
CA LEU A 35 -31.21 0.74 14.22
C LEU A 35 -31.56 -0.37 13.23
N GLU A 36 -31.09 -0.27 11.98
CA GLU A 36 -31.49 -1.13 10.86
C GLU A 36 -30.97 -2.56 11.00
N SER A 37 -29.77 -2.72 11.56
CA SER A 37 -29.13 -4.03 11.73
C SER A 37 -29.43 -4.68 13.08
N ALA A 38 -30.10 -3.98 14.00
CA ALA A 38 -30.20 -4.37 15.40
C ALA A 38 -28.82 -4.74 15.99
N ARG A 39 -27.83 -3.86 15.80
CA ARG A 39 -26.43 -4.08 16.20
C ARG A 39 -25.83 -5.37 15.62
N GLY A 40 -26.06 -5.59 14.33
CA GLY A 40 -25.57 -6.75 13.58
C GLY A 40 -26.30 -8.07 13.80
N THR A 41 -27.42 -8.06 14.53
CA THR A 41 -28.21 -9.28 14.78
C THR A 41 -29.29 -9.54 13.74
N SER A 42 -29.61 -8.56 12.88
CA SER A 42 -30.64 -8.73 11.86
C SER A 42 -30.25 -9.79 10.82
N GLN A 43 -31.25 -10.51 10.30
CA GLN A 43 -31.05 -11.49 9.23
C GLN A 43 -30.38 -10.88 7.99
N LEU A 44 -30.74 -9.64 7.65
CA LEU A 44 -30.18 -8.93 6.51
C LEU A 44 -28.69 -8.66 6.69
N PHE A 45 -28.27 -8.22 7.89
CA PHE A 45 -26.84 -8.06 8.20
C PHE A 45 -26.09 -9.40 8.14
N GLN A 46 -26.63 -10.45 8.77
CA GLN A 46 -25.93 -11.74 8.86
C GLN A 46 -25.76 -12.44 7.50
N LYS A 47 -26.74 -12.30 6.61
CA LYS A 47 -26.77 -12.97 5.29
C LYS A 47 -26.20 -12.13 4.14
N ALA A 48 -26.35 -10.80 4.20
CA ALA A 48 -25.93 -9.89 3.12
C ALA A 48 -24.85 -8.88 3.53
N GLY A 49 -24.42 -8.88 4.80
CA GLY A 49 -23.47 -7.87 5.29
C GLY A 49 -24.04 -6.46 5.18
N ASN A 50 -25.37 -6.27 5.22
CA ASN A 50 -26.03 -5.01 4.92
C ASN A 50 -26.55 -4.33 6.20
N PRO A 51 -25.74 -3.47 6.84
CA PRO A 51 -26.07 -2.82 8.09
C PRO A 51 -27.07 -1.68 7.93
N GLY A 52 -27.14 -1.05 6.76
CA GLY A 52 -27.97 0.14 6.53
C GLY A 52 -29.38 -0.14 6.01
N GLY A 53 -29.77 -1.41 5.86
CA GLY A 53 -31.07 -1.77 5.28
C GLY A 53 -31.22 -1.33 3.82
N LEU A 54 -30.14 -1.37 3.04
CA LEU A 54 -30.11 -0.77 1.70
C LEU A 54 -30.64 -1.73 0.65
N LYS A 55 -31.79 -1.39 0.04
CA LYS A 55 -32.34 -2.13 -1.11
C LYS A 55 -31.47 -1.92 -2.34
N TRP A 56 -31.36 -2.93 -3.21
CA TRP A 56 -30.59 -2.82 -4.45
C TRP A 56 -31.09 -1.66 -5.33
N ARG A 57 -30.17 -0.95 -5.97
CA ARG A 57 -30.44 0.06 -7.00
C ARG A 57 -29.47 -0.14 -8.14
N ASP A 58 -29.99 -0.11 -9.35
CA ASP A 58 -29.14 -0.12 -10.54
C ASP A 58 -28.23 1.12 -10.54
N HIS A 59 -27.05 0.97 -11.12
CA HIS A 59 -26.04 2.02 -11.21
C HIS A 59 -25.45 2.52 -9.88
N ILE A 60 -25.57 1.74 -8.79
CA ILE A 60 -24.96 2.09 -7.49
C ILE A 60 -23.43 2.21 -7.56
N ASP A 61 -22.80 1.42 -8.43
CA ASP A 61 -21.35 1.38 -8.64
C ASP A 61 -20.89 2.06 -9.95
N ASP A 62 -21.80 2.62 -10.76
CA ASP A 62 -21.48 3.10 -12.11
C ASP A 62 -20.46 4.25 -12.16
N ASN A 63 -20.37 5.03 -11.09
CA ASN A 63 -19.39 6.12 -10.96
C ASN A 63 -18.08 5.66 -10.32
N TYR A 64 -17.89 4.36 -10.10
CA TYR A 64 -16.77 3.81 -9.36
C TYR A 64 -16.12 2.65 -10.12
N SER A 65 -14.79 2.63 -10.12
CA SER A 65 -14.00 1.59 -10.81
C SER A 65 -14.11 0.21 -10.15
N GLU A 66 -14.26 0.18 -8.82
CA GLU A 66 -14.45 -1.03 -8.04
C GLU A 66 -15.94 -1.34 -7.87
N LYS A 67 -16.38 -2.55 -8.26
CA LYS A 67 -17.72 -3.05 -7.92
C LYS A 67 -17.72 -3.64 -6.52
N ILE A 68 -18.33 -2.93 -5.57
CA ILE A 68 -18.35 -3.31 -4.15
C ILE A 68 -19.69 -3.90 -3.71
N THR A 69 -20.70 -3.84 -4.58
CA THR A 69 -22.07 -4.28 -4.29
C THR A 69 -22.47 -5.45 -5.19
N ASP A 70 -22.98 -6.52 -4.60
CA ASP A 70 -23.71 -7.57 -5.31
C ASP A 70 -25.22 -7.46 -5.00
N LYS A 71 -26.04 -8.03 -5.88
CA LYS A 71 -27.50 -8.10 -5.70
C LYS A 71 -27.90 -9.41 -5.04
N VAL A 72 -28.69 -9.36 -3.97
CA VAL A 72 -29.20 -10.56 -3.30
C VAL A 72 -30.71 -10.48 -3.03
N TRP A 73 -31.44 -11.55 -3.35
CA TRP A 73 -32.86 -11.65 -3.04
C TRP A 73 -33.07 -12.25 -1.63
N LEU A 74 -33.71 -11.50 -0.72
CA LEU A 74 -33.97 -11.96 0.65
C LEU A 74 -35.33 -11.49 1.18
N CYS A 75 -36.03 -12.36 1.89
CA CYS A 75 -37.15 -11.98 2.77
C CYS A 75 -36.61 -11.48 4.11
N THR A 76 -37.17 -10.38 4.60
CA THR A 76 -36.85 -9.77 5.90
C THR A 76 -38.17 -9.46 6.63
N PRO A 77 -38.17 -9.20 7.95
CA PRO A 77 -39.39 -8.82 8.66
C PRO A 77 -40.10 -7.58 8.06
N SER A 78 -39.34 -6.63 7.51
CA SER A 78 -39.88 -5.44 6.83
C SER A 78 -40.35 -5.73 5.39
N GLU A 79 -39.83 -6.77 4.75
CA GLU A 79 -40.15 -7.18 3.38
C GLU A 79 -40.44 -8.70 3.36
N PRO A 80 -41.59 -9.13 3.92
CA PRO A 80 -41.89 -10.55 4.11
C PRO A 80 -42.04 -11.31 2.78
N ASN A 81 -42.40 -10.61 1.72
CA ASN A 81 -42.53 -11.15 0.36
C ASN A 81 -41.20 -11.19 -0.42
N GLY A 82 -40.12 -10.69 0.18
CA GLY A 82 -38.79 -10.62 -0.45
C GLY A 82 -38.61 -9.44 -1.39
N CYS A 83 -37.37 -8.93 -1.44
CA CYS A 83 -36.93 -7.98 -2.47
C CYS A 83 -35.43 -8.09 -2.71
N ASP A 84 -34.92 -7.38 -3.72
CA ASP A 84 -33.50 -7.25 -3.99
C ASP A 84 -32.83 -6.28 -3.00
N TRP A 85 -31.79 -6.76 -2.32
CA TRP A 85 -30.96 -6.02 -1.37
C TRP A 85 -29.54 -5.86 -1.90
N CYS A 86 -28.84 -4.83 -1.41
CA CYS A 86 -27.40 -4.75 -1.56
C CYS A 86 -26.72 -5.83 -0.68
N GLN A 87 -25.76 -6.53 -1.25
CA GLN A 87 -24.85 -7.43 -0.55
C GLN A 87 -23.44 -6.87 -0.61
N TRP A 88 -22.80 -6.77 0.56
CA TRP A 88 -21.45 -6.21 0.69
C TRP A 88 -20.46 -7.31 1.02
N LYS A 89 -19.32 -7.34 0.34
CA LYS A 89 -18.31 -8.39 0.50
C LYS A 89 -17.47 -8.22 1.76
N THR A 90 -17.28 -6.98 2.20
CA THR A 90 -16.47 -6.64 3.38
C THR A 90 -17.13 -5.54 4.22
N ALA A 91 -16.70 -5.38 5.47
CA ALA A 91 -17.15 -4.32 6.36
C ALA A 91 -16.85 -2.92 5.80
N GLU A 92 -15.69 -2.76 5.16
CA GLU A 92 -15.28 -1.52 4.50
C GLU A 92 -16.16 -1.22 3.26
N HIS A 93 -16.48 -2.24 2.44
CA HIS A 93 -17.43 -2.10 1.34
C HIS A 93 -18.81 -1.68 1.84
N ALA A 94 -19.29 -2.21 2.96
CA ALA A 94 -20.56 -1.76 3.55
C ALA A 94 -20.49 -0.32 4.06
N ALA A 95 -19.35 0.11 4.61
CA ALA A 95 -19.14 1.48 5.06
C ALA A 95 -19.09 2.47 3.88
N MET A 96 -18.40 2.12 2.79
CA MET A 96 -18.36 2.90 1.54
C MET A 96 -19.70 2.87 0.80
N GLY A 97 -20.33 1.70 0.77
CA GLY A 97 -21.56 1.41 0.04
C GLY A 97 -22.74 2.27 0.47
N TYR A 98 -22.81 2.63 1.74
CA TYR A 98 -23.77 3.62 2.23
C TYR A 98 -23.65 4.95 1.47
N TRP A 99 -22.43 5.48 1.34
CA TRP A 99 -22.22 6.77 0.68
C TRP A 99 -22.45 6.69 -0.83
N ARG A 100 -22.04 5.57 -1.46
CA ARG A 100 -22.37 5.31 -2.88
C ARG A 100 -23.87 5.24 -3.11
N PHE A 101 -24.59 4.59 -2.21
CA PHE A 101 -26.05 4.55 -2.26
C PHE A 101 -26.64 5.96 -2.18
N ILE A 102 -26.17 6.79 -1.24
CA ILE A 102 -26.68 8.16 -1.08
C ILE A 102 -26.35 9.05 -2.27
N ASP A 103 -25.16 8.93 -2.86
CA ASP A 103 -24.66 9.81 -3.93
C ASP A 103 -24.86 9.28 -5.36
N ARG A 104 -25.49 8.11 -5.53
CA ARG A 104 -25.72 7.48 -6.85
C ARG A 104 -26.40 8.45 -7.84
N PRO A 105 -26.18 8.34 -9.17
CA PRO A 105 -26.70 9.27 -10.18
C PRO A 105 -28.20 9.58 -10.05
N ASN A 106 -29.02 8.57 -9.77
CA ASN A 106 -30.49 8.68 -9.65
C ASN A 106 -30.98 8.73 -8.20
N SER A 107 -30.12 9.19 -7.28
CA SER A 107 -30.49 9.31 -5.88
C SER A 107 -31.57 10.38 -5.68
N PRO A 108 -32.66 10.13 -4.91
CA PRO A 108 -33.59 11.18 -4.52
C PRO A 108 -32.98 12.11 -3.45
N TYR A 109 -31.82 11.74 -2.89
CA TYR A 109 -31.15 12.44 -1.79
C TYR A 109 -30.24 13.58 -2.26
N GLN A 110 -30.28 13.98 -3.53
CA GLN A 110 -29.47 15.09 -4.06
C GLN A 110 -29.55 16.34 -3.17
N GLY A 111 -28.45 17.08 -3.11
CA GLY A 111 -28.30 18.24 -2.22
C GLY A 111 -27.94 17.88 -0.77
N TRP A 112 -27.78 16.60 -0.42
CA TRP A 112 -27.38 16.17 0.93
C TRP A 112 -26.04 16.76 1.39
N LYS A 113 -25.11 17.06 0.46
CA LYS A 113 -23.78 17.63 0.72
C LYS A 113 -23.83 19.01 1.38
N GLN A 114 -24.95 19.74 1.36
CA GLN A 114 -25.09 20.99 2.12
C GLN A 114 -25.10 20.77 3.65
N TYR A 115 -25.37 19.53 4.09
CA TYR A 115 -25.49 19.16 5.50
C TYR A 115 -24.28 18.42 6.07
N LEU A 116 -23.12 18.46 5.41
CA LEU A 116 -21.89 17.78 5.85
C LEU A 116 -21.50 18.09 7.31
N ASN A 117 -21.83 19.29 7.78
CA ASN A 117 -21.58 19.74 9.15
C ASN A 117 -22.82 19.70 10.06
N HIS A 118 -23.95 19.15 9.61
CA HIS A 118 -25.23 19.20 10.31
C HIS A 118 -25.93 17.81 10.30
N PRO A 119 -25.49 16.85 11.15
CA PRO A 119 -25.99 15.47 11.20
C PRO A 119 -27.51 15.32 11.23
N GLU A 120 -28.19 16.13 12.04
CA GLU A 120 -29.66 16.11 12.15
C GLU A 120 -30.34 16.61 10.87
N GLY A 121 -29.73 17.56 10.18
CA GLY A 121 -30.26 18.17 8.96
C GLY A 121 -30.08 17.25 7.76
N TYR A 122 -28.93 16.56 7.71
CA TYR A 122 -28.69 15.48 6.77
C TYR A 122 -29.73 14.36 6.94
N LEU A 123 -29.95 13.90 8.18
CA LEU A 123 -30.92 12.85 8.50
C LEU A 123 -32.36 13.26 8.14
N GLN A 124 -32.73 14.51 8.46
CA GLN A 124 -34.03 15.08 8.09
C GLN A 124 -34.20 15.11 6.57
N HIS A 125 -33.20 15.60 5.84
CA HIS A 125 -33.24 15.71 4.38
C HIS A 125 -33.42 14.36 3.69
N ILE A 126 -32.66 13.32 4.07
CA ILE A 126 -32.80 12.00 3.44
C ILE A 126 -34.16 11.35 3.77
N TRP A 127 -34.69 11.59 4.98
CA TRP A 127 -36.00 11.09 5.38
C TRP A 127 -37.14 11.74 4.59
N GLU A 128 -37.12 13.07 4.42
CA GLU A 128 -38.09 13.81 3.58
C GLU A 128 -38.08 13.37 2.12
N LYS A 129 -36.95 12.84 1.65
CA LYS A 129 -36.77 12.25 0.32
C LYS A 129 -37.10 10.75 0.25
N GLY A 130 -37.70 10.19 1.31
CA GLY A 130 -38.23 8.84 1.33
C GLY A 130 -37.21 7.76 1.66
N TYR A 131 -36.15 8.08 2.43
CA TYR A 131 -35.23 7.05 2.93
C TYR A 131 -35.94 5.99 3.80
N ALA A 132 -36.88 6.42 4.64
CA ALA A 132 -37.70 5.56 5.47
C ALA A 132 -39.14 6.08 5.51
N THR A 133 -40.12 5.18 5.70
CA THR A 133 -41.55 5.51 5.76
C THR A 133 -42.05 5.76 7.18
N ASP A 134 -41.27 5.38 8.20
CA ASP A 134 -41.62 5.60 9.60
C ASP A 134 -41.59 7.10 9.93
N PRO A 135 -42.71 7.70 10.38
CA PRO A 135 -42.75 9.12 10.75
C PRO A 135 -41.84 9.46 11.93
N ASN A 136 -41.44 8.48 12.74
CA ASN A 136 -40.55 8.67 13.88
C ASN A 136 -39.08 8.33 13.56
N TYR A 137 -38.74 8.03 12.30
CA TYR A 137 -37.41 7.55 11.92
C TYR A 137 -36.29 8.48 12.39
N VAL A 138 -36.42 9.77 12.09
CA VAL A 138 -35.43 10.80 12.47
C VAL A 138 -35.22 10.82 13.98
N SER A 139 -36.30 10.77 14.76
CA SER A 139 -36.22 10.76 16.23
C SER A 139 -35.55 9.50 16.78
N LYS A 140 -35.84 8.32 16.21
CA LYS A 140 -35.26 7.03 16.62
C LYS A 140 -33.75 6.99 16.35
N VAL A 141 -33.35 7.39 15.14
CA VAL A 141 -31.92 7.42 14.75
C VAL A 141 -31.17 8.47 15.56
N LYS A 142 -31.75 9.67 15.75
CA LYS A 142 -31.15 10.73 16.59
C LYS A 142 -30.94 10.26 18.03
N GLY A 143 -31.88 9.48 18.59
CA GLY A 143 -31.75 8.88 19.92
C GLY A 143 -30.55 7.93 20.07
N LEU A 144 -29.99 7.43 18.96
CA LEU A 144 -28.83 6.53 18.94
C LEU A 144 -27.51 7.26 18.71
N PHE A 145 -27.51 8.58 18.48
CA PHE A 145 -26.28 9.36 18.28
C PHE A 145 -25.27 9.20 19.43
N PRO A 146 -25.65 9.22 20.73
CA PRO A 146 -24.70 9.03 21.82
C PRO A 146 -24.01 7.66 21.80
N GLU A 147 -24.76 6.60 21.47
CA GLU A 147 -24.21 5.24 21.34
C GLU A 147 -23.26 5.16 20.14
N ALA A 148 -23.69 5.69 18.98
CA ALA A 148 -22.87 5.71 17.78
C ALA A 148 -21.57 6.51 18.02
N GLN A 149 -21.65 7.67 18.67
CA GLN A 149 -20.47 8.48 19.01
C GLN A 149 -19.54 7.74 19.96
N THR A 150 -20.07 7.07 20.99
CA THR A 150 -19.27 6.28 21.93
C THR A 150 -18.50 5.17 21.21
N LEU A 151 -19.17 4.47 20.28
CA LEU A 151 -18.55 3.44 19.46
C LEU A 151 -17.46 4.00 18.55
N LEU A 152 -17.71 5.13 17.85
CA LEU A 152 -16.71 5.79 17.02
C LEU A 152 -15.48 6.24 17.83
N ASP A 153 -15.70 6.80 19.02
CA ASP A 153 -14.63 7.25 19.92
C ASP A 153 -13.80 6.09 20.45
N GLN A 154 -14.41 4.95 20.77
CA GLN A 154 -13.73 3.75 21.26
C GLN A 154 -12.68 3.26 20.25
N TYR A 155 -13.04 3.19 18.97
CA TYR A 155 -12.15 2.72 17.91
C TYR A 155 -11.17 3.79 17.41
N SER A 156 -11.53 5.07 17.52
CA SER A 156 -10.60 6.18 17.24
C SER A 156 -9.51 6.31 18.31
N ARG A 157 -9.83 6.03 19.59
CA ARG A 157 -8.87 5.97 20.69
C ARG A 157 -8.00 4.71 20.70
N SER A 158 -8.53 3.57 20.23
CA SER A 158 -7.71 2.36 20.10
C SER A 158 -6.59 2.52 19.07
N GLN A 159 -6.79 3.28 17.98
CA GLN A 159 -5.70 3.62 17.06
C GLN A 159 -4.61 4.49 17.69
N LEU A 160 -4.98 5.48 18.52
CA LEU A 160 -4.03 6.31 19.27
C LEU A 160 -3.24 5.50 20.32
N ASN A 161 -3.88 4.54 21.00
CA ASN A 161 -3.22 3.67 21.97
C ASN A 161 -2.36 2.58 21.31
N HIS A 162 -2.72 2.11 20.12
CA HIS A 162 -1.95 1.13 19.36
C HIS A 162 -0.64 1.72 18.82
N LEU A 163 -0.61 3.04 18.58
CA LEU A 163 0.62 3.80 18.28
C LEU A 163 1.49 4.05 19.52
N GLN A 164 1.02 3.75 20.73
CA GLN A 164 1.74 3.95 21.99
C GLN A 164 2.14 2.65 22.72
N ARG A 165 1.63 1.47 22.32
CA ARG A 165 2.02 0.19 22.93
C ARG A 165 3.31 -0.33 22.30
N THR A 166 4.35 -0.51 23.12
CA THR A 166 5.52 -1.30 22.76
C THR A 166 5.19 -2.78 22.96
N PHE A 167 5.25 -3.56 21.88
CA PHE A 167 5.13 -5.01 21.93
C PHE A 167 6.45 -5.65 22.35
N LYS A 168 6.42 -6.63 23.25
CA LYS A 168 7.61 -7.32 23.76
C LYS A 168 7.70 -8.74 23.20
N ILE A 169 8.88 -9.11 22.70
CA ILE A 169 9.09 -10.39 22.03
C ILE A 169 10.31 -11.03 22.64
N ALA A 170 10.13 -12.20 23.25
CA ALA A 170 11.23 -13.02 23.70
C ALA A 170 11.71 -13.90 22.54
N ILE A 171 13.02 -14.00 22.35
CA ILE A 171 13.63 -14.96 21.43
C ILE A 171 14.54 -15.87 22.24
N MET A 172 14.34 -17.19 22.14
CA MET A 172 15.21 -18.21 22.72
C MET A 172 15.96 -18.92 21.59
N PRO A 173 17.16 -18.44 21.19
CA PRO A 173 17.99 -19.15 20.23
C PRO A 173 18.51 -20.44 20.88
N GLY A 174 18.19 -21.60 20.31
CA GLY A 174 18.62 -22.90 20.80
C GLY A 174 20.14 -23.07 20.78
N HIS A 175 20.63 -23.99 21.62
CA HIS A 175 22.05 -24.38 21.72
C HIS A 175 22.99 -23.23 22.16
N GLY A 176 24.29 -23.34 21.90
CA GLY A 176 25.31 -22.34 22.27
C GLY A 176 26.54 -22.93 22.95
N GLY A 177 27.61 -22.15 23.03
CA GLY A 177 28.87 -22.54 23.68
C GLY A 177 29.42 -23.84 23.11
N SER A 178 29.70 -24.82 23.98
CA SER A 178 30.21 -26.14 23.58
C SER A 178 29.18 -27.05 22.91
N ASN A 179 27.89 -26.67 22.87
CA ASN A 179 26.85 -27.42 22.20
C ASN A 179 26.53 -26.75 20.85
N PRO A 180 27.00 -27.31 19.72
CA PRO A 180 26.75 -26.73 18.40
C PRO A 180 25.32 -26.93 17.90
N GLY A 181 24.55 -27.82 18.55
CA GLY A 181 23.33 -28.38 17.98
C GLY A 181 23.64 -29.28 16.79
N ALA A 182 22.74 -29.32 15.83
CA ALA A 182 22.98 -29.99 14.56
C ALA A 182 24.12 -29.30 13.77
N VAL A 183 24.84 -30.09 12.97
CA VAL A 183 26.00 -29.63 12.20
C VAL A 183 25.86 -30.12 10.77
N ASN A 184 26.10 -29.23 9.82
CA ASN A 184 26.38 -29.62 8.45
C ASN A 184 27.91 -29.71 8.23
N PRO A 185 28.51 -30.91 8.13
CA PRO A 185 29.95 -31.04 7.95
C PRO A 185 30.42 -30.64 6.54
N VAL A 186 29.53 -30.64 5.54
CA VAL A 186 29.88 -30.31 4.14
C VAL A 186 30.03 -28.80 3.97
N LEU A 187 29.10 -28.03 4.51
CA LEU A 187 29.10 -26.56 4.42
C LEU A 187 29.77 -25.89 5.63
N ASN A 188 30.18 -26.67 6.63
CA ASN A 188 30.81 -26.22 7.87
C ASN A 188 29.97 -25.16 8.60
N ILE A 189 28.68 -25.46 8.79
CA ILE A 189 27.75 -24.61 9.52
C ILE A 189 27.14 -25.35 10.71
N THR A 190 26.82 -24.60 11.76
CA THR A 190 26.22 -25.15 12.99
C THR A 190 24.89 -24.49 13.30
N GLU A 191 24.01 -25.25 13.94
CA GLU A 191 22.67 -24.79 14.32
C GLU A 191 22.75 -23.59 15.28
N LYS A 192 23.62 -23.63 16.30
CA LYS A 192 23.76 -22.53 17.26
C LYS A 192 24.07 -21.18 16.60
N ASP A 193 24.85 -21.18 15.52
CA ASP A 193 25.26 -19.98 14.81
C ASP A 193 24.12 -19.41 13.98
N TYR A 194 23.33 -20.27 13.34
CA TYR A 194 22.15 -19.84 12.57
C TYR A 194 20.97 -19.44 13.45
N ASN A 195 20.75 -20.13 14.57
CA ASN A 195 19.79 -19.71 15.59
C ASN A 195 20.12 -18.29 16.10
N TRP A 196 21.41 -18.00 16.33
CA TRP A 196 21.86 -16.66 16.71
C TRP A 196 21.67 -15.62 15.60
N LYS A 197 22.09 -15.94 14.37
CA LYS A 197 21.93 -15.05 13.20
C LYS A 197 20.48 -14.68 12.96
N GLU A 198 19.58 -15.65 12.99
CA GLU A 198 18.15 -15.45 12.82
C GLU A 198 17.57 -14.58 13.95
N ALA A 199 17.95 -14.84 15.21
CA ALA A 199 17.53 -14.02 16.34
C ALA A 199 17.93 -12.54 16.23
N VAL A 200 19.17 -12.28 15.81
CA VAL A 200 19.67 -10.90 15.61
C VAL A 200 18.97 -10.22 14.44
N GLU A 201 18.70 -10.95 13.36
CA GLU A 201 17.97 -10.44 12.19
C GLU A 201 16.53 -10.08 12.55
N ILE A 202 15.81 -10.96 13.26
CA ILE A 202 14.44 -10.71 13.74
C ILE A 202 14.42 -9.49 14.67
N LYS A 203 15.35 -9.42 15.63
CA LYS A 203 15.49 -8.25 16.52
C LYS A 203 15.67 -6.97 15.72
N THR A 204 16.60 -6.97 14.77
CA THR A 204 16.87 -5.79 13.92
C THR A 204 15.64 -5.36 13.15
N ARG A 205 14.91 -6.30 12.53
CA ARG A 205 13.72 -6.02 11.73
C ARG A 205 12.56 -5.51 12.56
N LEU A 206 12.23 -6.17 13.66
CA LEU A 206 11.12 -5.76 14.53
C LEU A 206 11.42 -4.45 15.25
N GLU A 207 12.60 -4.27 15.84
CA GLU A 207 12.90 -3.02 16.56
C GLU A 207 13.00 -1.79 15.63
N ALA A 208 13.39 -1.98 14.36
CA ALA A 208 13.35 -0.92 13.36
C ALA A 208 11.93 -0.37 13.10
N LEU A 209 10.88 -1.13 13.47
CA LEU A 209 9.50 -0.68 13.40
C LEU A 209 9.14 0.33 14.49
N GLY A 210 9.93 0.45 15.56
CA GLY A 210 9.79 1.49 16.60
C GLY A 210 8.72 1.22 17.68
N ASN A 211 7.84 0.23 17.48
CA ASN A 211 6.82 -0.19 18.44
C ASN A 211 7.05 -1.61 18.98
N TYR A 212 8.27 -2.14 18.84
CA TYR A 212 8.66 -3.47 19.27
C TYR A 212 9.93 -3.40 20.14
N GLU A 213 9.97 -4.20 21.19
CA GLU A 213 11.14 -4.47 22.02
C GLU A 213 11.44 -5.97 21.94
N VAL A 214 12.62 -6.34 21.47
CA VAL A 214 13.00 -7.75 21.28
C VAL A 214 14.09 -8.15 22.27
N ILE A 215 13.77 -9.12 23.10
CA ILE A 215 14.63 -9.66 24.16
C ILE A 215 15.20 -11.00 23.70
N ILE A 216 16.47 -11.01 23.28
CA ILE A 216 17.18 -12.26 23.00
C ILE A 216 17.61 -12.85 24.35
N CYS A 217 17.02 -13.98 24.71
CA CYS A 217 17.16 -14.62 26.02
C CYS A 217 18.51 -15.32 26.21
N ARG A 218 19.25 -15.58 25.12
CA ARG A 218 20.63 -16.09 25.14
C ARG A 218 21.61 -14.94 24.93
N GLN A 219 22.75 -14.97 25.60
CA GLN A 219 23.92 -14.14 25.29
C GLN A 219 24.76 -14.84 24.23
N GLN A 220 25.25 -14.08 23.25
CA GLN A 220 25.99 -14.50 22.05
C GLN A 220 26.29 -16.00 21.88
N ASP A 221 27.36 -16.52 22.49
CA ASP A 221 27.75 -17.94 22.41
C ASP A 221 27.76 -18.61 23.79
N GLU A 222 26.90 -18.14 24.70
CA GLU A 222 26.74 -18.83 25.99
C GLU A 222 25.97 -20.15 25.79
N LEU A 223 26.16 -21.12 26.70
CA LEU A 223 25.37 -22.34 26.80
C LEU A 223 24.57 -22.35 28.12
N PRO A 224 23.41 -21.71 28.18
CA PRO A 224 22.62 -21.63 29.40
C PRO A 224 21.76 -22.91 29.58
N PRO A 225 21.43 -23.31 30.81
CA PRO A 225 20.39 -24.31 31.04
C PRO A 225 19.05 -23.89 30.42
N LEU A 226 18.26 -24.83 29.88
CA LEU A 226 16.95 -24.53 29.28
C LEU A 226 16.03 -23.73 30.23
N ALA A 227 16.00 -24.10 31.51
CA ALA A 227 15.23 -23.39 32.54
C ALA A 227 15.65 -21.91 32.67
N THR A 228 16.91 -21.58 32.41
CA THR A 228 17.40 -20.19 32.42
C THR A 228 16.88 -19.40 31.21
N LEU A 229 16.84 -19.99 30.02
CA LEU A 229 16.24 -19.33 28.84
C LEU A 229 14.76 -19.07 29.03
N GLN A 230 14.03 -20.08 29.54
CA GLN A 230 12.60 -19.98 29.84
C GLN A 230 12.34 -18.92 30.91
N GLN A 231 13.17 -18.87 31.96
CA GLN A 231 13.05 -17.86 33.00
C GLN A 231 13.29 -16.46 32.44
N ARG A 232 14.33 -16.24 31.61
CA ARG A 232 14.57 -14.94 30.97
C ARG A 232 13.44 -14.53 30.04
N ALA A 233 12.84 -15.47 29.30
CA ALA A 233 11.65 -15.21 28.51
C ALA A 233 10.47 -14.79 29.39
N ASN A 234 10.23 -15.49 30.51
CA ASN A 234 9.16 -15.17 31.46
C ASN A 234 9.37 -13.80 32.14
N ASP A 235 10.60 -13.52 32.60
CA ASP A 235 10.99 -12.26 33.26
C ASP A 235 10.88 -11.06 32.31
N SER A 236 10.95 -11.28 31.00
CA SER A 236 10.76 -10.21 30.01
C SER A 236 9.32 -9.70 29.92
N HIS A 237 8.36 -10.47 30.44
CA HIS A 237 6.92 -10.25 30.27
C HIS A 237 6.53 -10.05 28.79
N ALA A 238 7.15 -10.83 27.90
CA ALA A 238 6.90 -10.76 26.46
C ALA A 238 5.47 -11.16 26.09
N ASP A 239 4.93 -10.51 25.05
CA ASP A 239 3.64 -10.84 24.46
C ASP A 239 3.67 -12.18 23.71
N VAL A 240 4.82 -12.52 23.11
CA VAL A 240 5.09 -13.83 22.49
C VAL A 240 6.54 -14.26 22.69
N CYS A 241 6.81 -15.55 22.55
CA CYS A 241 8.16 -16.10 22.54
C CYS A 241 8.44 -16.95 21.29
N LEU A 242 9.63 -16.76 20.73
CA LEU A 242 10.15 -17.44 19.55
C LEU A 242 11.32 -18.35 19.94
N CYS A 243 11.13 -19.66 19.98
CA CYS A 243 12.21 -20.62 20.27
C CYS A 243 12.81 -21.13 18.96
N LEU A 244 13.99 -20.63 18.58
CA LEU A 244 14.57 -20.83 17.25
C LEU A 244 15.52 -22.04 17.24
N HIS A 245 15.29 -22.96 16.33
CA HIS A 245 16.05 -24.18 16.08
C HIS A 245 16.16 -24.48 14.57
N HIS A 246 17.12 -25.32 14.20
CA HIS A 246 17.21 -25.90 12.86
C HIS A 246 17.36 -27.42 12.98
N ASN A 247 16.50 -28.14 12.28
CA ASN A 247 16.28 -29.56 12.49
C ASN A 247 17.43 -30.41 11.96
N ALA A 248 17.43 -31.68 12.36
CA ALA A 248 18.29 -32.70 11.80
C ALA A 248 17.62 -34.08 11.77
N CYS A 249 17.81 -34.80 10.68
CA CYS A 249 17.44 -36.20 10.57
C CYS A 249 18.30 -36.85 9.50
N ASN A 250 19.51 -37.25 9.91
CA ASN A 250 20.50 -38.00 9.13
C ASN A 250 20.74 -37.51 7.68
N GLY A 251 20.55 -36.21 7.45
CA GLY A 251 20.66 -35.54 6.15
C GLY A 251 19.57 -35.89 5.14
N GLN A 252 18.56 -36.68 5.49
CA GLN A 252 17.52 -37.14 4.55
C GLN A 252 16.28 -36.24 4.55
N ALA A 253 15.88 -35.72 5.71
CA ALA A 253 14.72 -34.84 5.81
C ALA A 253 15.09 -33.39 5.45
N LYS A 254 14.12 -32.63 4.92
CA LYS A 254 14.27 -31.22 4.51
C LYS A 254 12.98 -30.47 4.70
N GLY A 255 12.96 -29.15 4.87
CA GLY A 255 11.76 -28.34 5.08
C GLY A 255 11.57 -27.84 6.51
N TRP A 256 10.57 -26.99 6.72
CA TRP A 256 10.27 -26.39 8.01
C TRP A 256 9.24 -27.18 8.79
N TRP A 257 9.28 -27.08 10.13
CA TRP A 257 8.29 -27.69 11.03
C TRP A 257 8.10 -26.83 12.28
N LEU A 258 6.86 -26.47 12.60
CA LEU A 258 6.56 -25.65 13.78
C LEU A 258 5.97 -26.49 14.90
N PHE A 259 6.28 -26.17 16.15
CA PHE A 259 5.75 -26.87 17.31
C PHE A 259 5.18 -25.92 18.35
N TYR A 260 4.15 -26.39 19.03
CA TYR A 260 3.51 -25.65 20.11
C TYR A 260 2.96 -26.61 21.18
N VAL A 261 2.72 -26.06 22.37
CA VAL A 261 2.12 -26.77 23.52
C VAL A 261 0.76 -26.18 23.87
N ASN A 262 0.08 -26.67 24.91
CA ASN A 262 -1.16 -26.08 25.44
C ASN A 262 -2.28 -25.84 24.38
N LYS A 263 -2.74 -26.90 23.70
CA LYS A 263 -3.71 -26.82 22.58
C LYS A 263 -5.01 -26.06 22.84
N HIS A 264 -5.41 -25.88 24.09
CA HIS A 264 -6.64 -25.19 24.47
C HIS A 264 -6.45 -23.69 24.67
N ASN A 265 -5.22 -23.17 24.54
CA ASN A 265 -4.97 -21.73 24.58
C ASN A 265 -5.35 -21.11 23.22
N PRO A 266 -6.42 -20.29 23.15
CA PRO A 266 -6.90 -19.72 21.88
C PRO A 266 -5.89 -18.73 21.27
N GLU A 267 -5.13 -18.03 22.11
CA GLU A 267 -4.11 -17.08 21.67
C GLU A 267 -2.94 -17.79 20.99
N LEU A 268 -2.51 -18.92 21.55
CA LEU A 268 -1.47 -19.73 20.93
C LEU A 268 -1.95 -20.43 19.65
N GLN A 269 -3.19 -20.91 19.62
CA GLN A 269 -3.80 -21.47 18.39
C GLN A 269 -3.87 -20.44 17.27
N LYS A 270 -4.22 -19.20 17.59
CA LYS A 270 -4.18 -18.10 16.64
C LYS A 270 -2.75 -17.82 16.16
N PHE A 271 -1.79 -17.74 17.09
CA PHE A 271 -0.40 -17.45 16.76
C PHE A 271 0.23 -18.50 15.84
N ILE A 272 0.07 -19.79 16.14
CA ILE A 272 0.62 -20.89 15.33
C ILE A 272 -0.02 -20.95 13.93
N THR A 273 -1.33 -20.69 13.83
CA THR A 273 -2.04 -20.68 12.53
C THR A 273 -1.57 -19.53 11.64
N ILE A 274 -1.35 -18.35 12.23
CA ILE A 274 -0.78 -17.20 11.50
C ILE A 274 0.65 -17.53 11.05
N MET A 275 1.47 -18.12 11.93
CA MET A 275 2.85 -18.44 11.59
C MET A 275 2.95 -19.50 10.48
N ASP A 276 2.13 -20.55 10.54
CA ASP A 276 1.99 -21.56 9.48
C ASP A 276 1.68 -20.92 8.12
N LYS A 277 0.72 -19.98 8.09
CA LYS A 277 0.37 -19.24 6.86
C LYS A 277 1.56 -18.49 6.26
N HIS A 278 2.44 -17.90 7.08
CA HIS A 278 3.62 -17.18 6.59
C HIS A 278 4.74 -18.14 6.15
N PHE A 279 4.97 -19.23 6.88
CA PHE A 279 5.99 -20.22 6.54
C PHE A 279 5.70 -20.99 5.26
N ARG A 280 4.42 -21.19 4.90
CA ARG A 280 4.01 -21.77 3.60
C ARG A 280 4.50 -21.01 2.37
N GLN A 281 4.97 -19.77 2.53
CA GLN A 281 5.52 -18.95 1.44
C GLN A 281 7.03 -19.18 1.22
N LEU A 282 7.70 -19.92 2.11
CA LEU A 282 9.12 -20.24 1.94
C LEU A 282 9.30 -21.28 0.83
N PRO A 283 10.40 -21.22 0.06
CA PRO A 283 10.72 -22.21 -0.98
C PRO A 283 11.28 -23.52 -0.37
N LEU A 284 10.66 -24.00 0.70
CA LEU A 284 11.05 -25.18 1.48
C LEU A 284 9.89 -26.17 1.52
N GLN A 285 10.20 -27.44 1.80
CA GLN A 285 9.16 -28.44 2.01
C GLN A 285 8.33 -28.08 3.26
N ASP A 286 7.01 -28.10 3.10
CA ASP A 286 6.04 -27.82 4.16
C ASP A 286 5.75 -29.08 4.99
N ARG A 287 5.96 -29.01 6.31
CA ARG A 287 5.52 -30.03 7.28
C ARG A 287 4.40 -29.54 8.21
N GLY A 288 3.97 -28.30 8.08
CA GLY A 288 2.98 -27.66 8.93
C GLY A 288 3.43 -27.46 10.37
N TYR A 289 2.48 -27.54 11.28
CA TYR A 289 2.70 -27.43 12.71
C TYR A 289 2.19 -28.66 13.47
N GLU A 290 2.83 -29.00 14.60
CA GLU A 290 2.42 -30.10 15.46
C GLU A 290 2.22 -29.67 16.92
N TYR A 291 1.13 -30.15 17.52
CA TYR A 291 0.88 -30.05 18.95
C TYR A 291 1.64 -31.13 19.71
N VAL A 292 2.39 -30.73 20.74
CA VAL A 292 3.20 -31.65 21.55
C VAL A 292 2.69 -31.72 22.99
N SER A 293 2.38 -32.94 23.47
CA SER A 293 2.00 -33.18 24.86
C SER A 293 2.29 -34.59 25.34
N GLU A 294 2.14 -34.79 26.65
CA GLU A 294 2.10 -36.12 27.25
C GLU A 294 0.81 -36.89 26.86
N PRO A 295 0.88 -38.23 26.74
CA PRO A 295 2.11 -39.04 26.68
C PRO A 295 2.86 -38.84 25.35
N PHE A 296 4.19 -38.74 25.40
CA PHE A 296 5.00 -38.51 24.21
C PHE A 296 5.12 -39.78 23.36
N ALA A 297 4.61 -39.73 22.13
CA ALA A 297 4.69 -40.86 21.20
C ALA A 297 6.13 -41.22 20.80
N GLN A 298 7.06 -40.24 20.83
CA GLN A 298 8.47 -40.41 20.47
C GLN A 298 9.36 -39.58 21.41
N PRO A 299 10.57 -40.05 21.78
CA PRO A 299 11.43 -39.36 22.76
C PRO A 299 11.78 -37.91 22.38
N TRP A 300 11.98 -37.59 21.10
CA TRP A 300 12.31 -36.24 20.67
C TRP A 300 11.19 -35.23 20.92
N ARG A 301 9.91 -35.68 20.95
CA ARG A 301 8.78 -34.81 21.32
C ARG A 301 8.90 -34.30 22.75
N LYS A 302 9.47 -35.09 23.66
CA LYS A 302 9.79 -34.64 25.02
C LYS A 302 10.81 -33.51 25.01
N ASN A 303 11.78 -33.52 24.11
CA ASN A 303 12.78 -32.46 23.99
C ASN A 303 12.14 -31.16 23.49
N VAL A 304 11.32 -31.23 22.44
CA VAL A 304 10.53 -30.08 21.94
C VAL A 304 9.64 -29.51 23.05
N TRP A 305 8.90 -30.37 23.76
CA TRP A 305 8.06 -29.96 24.88
C TRP A 305 8.88 -29.29 25.98
N ASN A 306 10.00 -29.88 26.39
CA ASN A 306 10.92 -29.35 27.41
C ASN A 306 11.44 -27.94 27.06
N CYS A 307 11.61 -27.60 25.77
CA CYS A 307 12.09 -26.28 25.35
C CYS A 307 11.07 -25.16 25.63
N ILE A 308 9.77 -25.42 25.48
CA ILE A 308 8.76 -24.34 25.44
C ILE A 308 7.65 -24.44 26.51
N HIS A 309 7.49 -25.58 27.20
CA HIS A 309 6.32 -25.80 28.09
C HIS A 309 6.26 -24.90 29.34
N ASN A 310 7.40 -24.40 29.83
CA ASN A 310 7.45 -23.51 31.00
C ASN A 310 7.37 -22.01 30.64
N CYS A 311 7.23 -21.68 29.35
CA CYS A 311 7.01 -20.30 28.92
C CYS A 311 5.57 -19.88 29.22
N GLN A 312 5.40 -18.71 29.85
CA GLN A 312 4.09 -18.22 30.31
C GLN A 312 3.31 -17.46 29.22
N MET A 313 4.00 -17.03 28.16
CA MET A 313 3.43 -16.38 26.98
C MET A 313 3.23 -17.38 25.81
N PRO A 314 2.38 -17.07 24.82
CA PRO A 314 2.28 -17.85 23.59
C PRO A 314 3.67 -18.07 22.97
N THR A 315 4.07 -19.34 22.85
CA THR A 315 5.42 -19.74 22.44
C THR A 315 5.37 -20.77 21.32
N ILE A 316 6.12 -20.52 20.25
CA ILE A 316 6.33 -21.45 19.13
C ILE A 316 7.80 -21.88 19.14
N LEU A 317 8.04 -23.18 18.96
CA LEU A 317 9.35 -23.70 18.60
C LEU A 317 9.42 -23.85 17.09
N PHE A 318 10.43 -23.22 16.51
CA PHE A 318 10.69 -23.18 15.07
C PHE A 318 11.80 -24.18 14.76
N GLU A 319 11.49 -25.22 14.00
CA GLU A 319 12.51 -25.96 13.26
C GLU A 319 12.54 -25.37 11.84
N SER A 320 13.32 -24.31 11.65
CA SER A 320 13.19 -23.41 10.49
C SER A 320 13.57 -24.06 9.14
N CYS A 321 14.48 -25.03 9.16
CA CYS A 321 14.77 -25.98 8.07
C CYS A 321 15.59 -27.16 8.63
N PHE A 322 15.99 -28.15 7.82
CA PHE A 322 16.93 -29.20 8.25
C PHE A 322 18.37 -28.81 7.92
N ILE A 323 19.17 -28.41 8.91
CA ILE A 323 20.54 -27.95 8.68
C ILE A 323 21.49 -29.08 8.25
N ASP A 324 21.21 -30.33 8.62
CA ASP A 324 22.02 -31.49 8.22
C ASP A 324 21.74 -31.97 6.78
N ASN A 325 20.70 -31.42 6.13
CA ASN A 325 20.41 -31.63 4.73
C ASN A 325 21.10 -30.57 3.86
N ASN A 326 21.89 -30.99 2.87
CA ASN A 326 22.72 -30.07 2.08
C ASN A 326 21.92 -29.10 1.19
N GLU A 327 20.70 -29.44 0.78
CA GLU A 327 19.85 -28.57 -0.03
C GLU A 327 19.32 -27.40 0.82
N ASP A 328 18.70 -27.73 1.95
CA ASP A 328 18.23 -26.75 2.93
C ASP A 328 19.38 -25.90 3.48
N ALA A 329 20.51 -26.53 3.83
CA ALA A 329 21.66 -25.84 4.38
C ALA A 329 22.33 -24.88 3.39
N LEU A 330 22.38 -25.25 2.11
CA LEU A 330 22.89 -24.37 1.06
C LEU A 330 21.95 -23.18 0.83
N TRP A 331 20.64 -23.42 0.81
CA TRP A 331 19.64 -22.36 0.74
C TRP A 331 19.72 -21.42 1.95
N LEU A 332 19.83 -21.98 3.15
CA LEU A 332 19.97 -21.25 4.41
C LEU A 332 21.22 -20.33 4.39
N GLN A 333 22.35 -20.84 3.90
CA GLN A 333 23.59 -20.08 3.73
C GLN A 333 23.48 -18.97 2.68
N ASN A 334 22.72 -19.20 1.61
CA ASN A 334 22.56 -18.28 0.47
C ASN A 334 21.36 -17.34 0.64
N GLY A 335 21.18 -16.79 1.84
CA GLY A 335 20.14 -15.78 2.10
C GLY A 335 18.80 -16.33 2.62
N GLY A 336 18.68 -17.63 2.81
CA GLY A 336 17.46 -18.26 3.32
C GLY A 336 17.11 -17.82 4.75
N TYR A 337 18.10 -17.60 5.61
CA TYR A 337 17.85 -17.16 6.99
C TYR A 337 17.18 -15.77 7.07
N GLN A 338 17.45 -14.86 6.13
CA GLN A 338 16.76 -13.56 6.05
C GLN A 338 15.30 -13.73 5.64
N GLN A 339 14.99 -14.68 4.76
CA GLN A 339 13.61 -14.99 4.36
C GLN A 339 12.84 -15.61 5.53
N ILE A 340 13.46 -16.51 6.30
CA ILE A 340 12.86 -17.05 7.52
C ILE A 340 12.55 -15.91 8.51
N ALA A 341 13.54 -15.06 8.80
CA ALA A 341 13.37 -13.92 9.70
C ALA A 341 12.25 -12.97 9.22
N GLU A 342 12.14 -12.72 7.91
CA GLU A 342 11.04 -11.94 7.32
C GLU A 342 9.67 -12.56 7.60
N LYS A 343 9.50 -13.87 7.36
CA LYS A 343 8.22 -14.56 7.60
C LYS A 343 7.86 -14.62 9.08
N ILE A 344 8.84 -14.79 9.97
CA ILE A 344 8.64 -14.69 11.41
C ILE A 344 8.18 -13.27 11.79
N CYS A 345 8.84 -12.23 11.30
CA CYS A 345 8.47 -10.84 11.58
C CYS A 345 7.05 -10.52 11.09
N ALA A 346 6.68 -10.98 9.89
CA ALA A 346 5.35 -10.78 9.33
C ALA A 346 4.26 -11.50 10.15
N GLY A 347 4.53 -12.74 10.59
CA GLY A 347 3.62 -13.49 11.45
C GLY A 347 3.46 -12.88 12.84
N VAL A 348 4.53 -12.36 13.44
CA VAL A 348 4.48 -11.65 14.73
C VAL A 348 3.66 -10.35 14.61
N GLN A 349 3.87 -9.56 13.55
CA GLN A 349 3.10 -8.35 13.27
C GLN A 349 1.61 -8.67 13.15
N GLU A 350 1.24 -9.63 12.31
CA GLU A 350 -0.17 -10.01 12.14
C GLU A 350 -0.80 -10.57 13.42
N TYR A 351 -0.04 -11.28 14.24
CA TYR A 351 -0.58 -11.84 15.48
C TYR A 351 -0.86 -10.75 16.53
N LEU A 352 0.16 -9.91 16.81
CA LEU A 352 0.13 -8.92 17.88
C LEU A 352 -0.72 -7.70 17.54
N GLU A 353 -0.77 -7.34 16.26
CA GLU A 353 -1.47 -6.15 15.80
C GLU A 353 -2.84 -6.48 15.14
N GLY A 354 -3.13 -7.77 14.89
CA GLY A 354 -4.32 -8.24 14.16
C GLY A 354 -4.06 -8.35 12.66
N GLN A 355 -5.09 -8.58 11.83
CA GLN A 355 -4.96 -8.41 10.37
C GLN A 355 -4.76 -6.94 10.03
N ILE A 356 -3.57 -6.46 10.36
CA ILE A 356 -2.94 -5.33 9.74
C ILE A 356 -2.51 -5.84 8.38
N ARG A 357 -3.44 -5.79 7.41
CA ARG A 357 -3.02 -5.29 6.10
C ARG A 357 -2.28 -3.99 6.39
N PRO A 358 -1.07 -3.77 5.84
CA PRO A 358 -0.19 -2.68 6.22
C PRO A 358 -1.05 -1.44 6.42
N THR A 359 -1.34 -1.10 7.67
CA THR A 359 -1.72 0.25 8.00
C THR A 359 -0.55 1.03 7.47
N GLN A 360 -0.79 1.97 6.58
CA GLN A 360 0.17 3.01 6.25
C GLN A 360 0.75 3.50 7.60
N LYS A 361 1.89 2.94 8.02
CA LYS A 361 2.84 3.67 8.83
C LYS A 361 3.05 4.92 8.01
N SER A 362 2.93 6.07 8.66
CA SER A 362 3.13 7.37 8.04
C SER A 362 4.56 7.42 7.49
N VAL A 363 4.75 6.85 6.30
CA VAL A 363 5.83 7.14 5.39
C VAL A 363 5.68 8.63 5.18
N THR A 364 6.48 9.39 5.92
CA THR A 364 6.52 10.82 5.69
C THR A 364 7.29 10.96 4.40
N SER A 365 6.56 11.12 3.29
CA SER A 365 7.18 11.51 2.05
C SER A 365 7.61 12.97 2.20
N VAL A 366 8.90 13.20 2.06
CA VAL A 366 9.46 14.54 1.92
C VAL A 366 10.07 14.64 0.53
N VAL A 367 10.28 15.84 0.03
CA VAL A 367 11.05 16.04 -1.20
C VAL A 367 12.34 16.75 -0.88
N VAL A 368 13.39 16.43 -1.64
CA VAL A 368 14.63 17.19 -1.61
C VAL A 368 14.33 18.64 -1.97
N ASN A 369 14.73 19.55 -1.10
CA ASN A 369 14.58 21.00 -1.26
C ASN A 369 15.85 21.67 -0.75
N ASP A 370 16.96 21.38 -1.43
CA ASP A 370 18.26 21.97 -1.16
C ASP A 370 18.38 23.31 -1.90
N PRO A 371 18.67 24.44 -1.25
CA PRO A 371 18.95 25.70 -1.93
C PRO A 371 20.20 25.65 -2.81
N TYR A 372 21.06 24.64 -2.64
CA TYR A 372 22.28 24.41 -3.40
C TYR A 372 22.41 22.94 -3.85
N PRO A 373 21.52 22.45 -4.75
CA PRO A 373 21.50 21.03 -5.13
C PRO A 373 22.79 20.60 -5.86
N PRO A 374 23.17 19.31 -5.81
CA PRO A 374 22.41 18.18 -5.26
C PRO A 374 22.63 17.93 -3.75
N LEU A 375 21.59 17.41 -3.09
CA LEU A 375 21.62 17.01 -1.68
C LEU A 375 22.45 15.74 -1.47
N ASN A 376 23.44 15.80 -0.60
CA ASN A 376 24.26 14.65 -0.23
C ASN A 376 23.50 13.68 0.69
N VAL A 377 23.46 12.40 0.31
CA VAL A 377 23.01 11.29 1.15
C VAL A 377 24.22 10.68 1.83
N ARG A 378 24.16 10.50 3.15
CA ARG A 378 25.29 10.04 3.97
C ARG A 378 25.03 8.69 4.60
N SER A 379 26.10 8.00 4.97
CA SER A 379 26.06 6.70 5.67
C SER A 379 25.53 6.79 7.11
N GLY A 380 25.50 7.98 7.71
CA GLY A 380 25.01 8.23 9.07
C GLY A 380 24.53 9.67 9.29
N PRO A 381 23.89 9.96 10.43
CA PRO A 381 23.33 11.27 10.75
C PRO A 381 24.43 12.26 11.16
N GLY A 382 24.93 13.04 10.19
CA GLY A 382 25.93 14.08 10.42
C GLY A 382 26.85 14.30 9.22
N THR A 383 27.43 15.49 9.12
CA THR A 383 28.33 15.86 7.99
C THR A 383 29.67 15.11 8.01
N ASN A 384 30.04 14.49 9.13
CA ASN A 384 31.27 13.67 9.27
C ASN A 384 31.15 12.27 8.65
N PHE A 385 29.93 11.82 8.30
CA PHE A 385 29.71 10.52 7.67
C PHE A 385 29.95 10.57 6.16
N GLN A 386 30.45 9.46 5.59
CA GLN A 386 30.75 9.32 4.16
C GLN A 386 29.50 9.60 3.31
N ILE A 387 29.69 10.33 2.20
CA ILE A 387 28.65 10.54 1.18
C ILE A 387 28.50 9.22 0.41
N VAL A 388 27.29 8.69 0.37
CA VAL A 388 26.96 7.41 -0.30
C VAL A 388 26.12 7.61 -1.56
N SER A 389 25.45 8.77 -1.71
CA SER A 389 24.68 9.14 -2.91
C SER A 389 24.44 10.65 -2.94
N GLN A 390 23.88 11.17 -4.05
CA GLN A 390 23.48 12.57 -4.22
C GLN A 390 22.11 12.64 -4.91
N LEU A 391 21.22 13.54 -4.44
CA LEU A 391 19.84 13.64 -4.91
C LEU A 391 19.51 15.07 -5.36
N ASN A 392 18.83 15.21 -6.51
CA ASN A 392 18.39 16.52 -7.00
C ASN A 392 17.14 17.01 -6.25
N ASN A 393 16.83 18.30 -6.32
CA ASN A 393 15.56 18.83 -5.81
C ASN A 393 14.36 18.14 -6.44
N ASN A 394 13.25 18.11 -5.70
CA ASN A 394 12.00 17.41 -6.01
C ASN A 394 12.12 15.87 -6.02
N THR A 395 13.29 15.30 -5.71
CA THR A 395 13.42 13.86 -5.47
C THR A 395 12.59 13.48 -4.25
N ALA A 396 11.59 12.61 -4.43
CA ALA A 396 10.78 12.10 -3.34
C ALA A 396 11.59 11.14 -2.48
N LEU A 397 11.51 11.33 -1.17
CA LEU A 397 12.22 10.57 -0.16
C LEU A 397 11.21 9.82 0.69
N ILE A 398 11.42 8.51 0.83
CA ILE A 398 10.69 7.72 1.82
C ILE A 398 11.45 7.80 3.13
N VAL A 399 10.94 8.60 4.07
CA VAL A 399 11.53 8.71 5.42
C VAL A 399 11.06 7.53 6.25
N ILE A 400 12.04 6.76 6.72
CA ILE A 400 11.84 5.59 7.57
C ILE A 400 12.26 5.82 9.02
N ASN A 401 13.08 6.85 9.30
CA ASN A 401 13.49 7.20 10.66
C ASN A 401 14.04 8.65 10.72
N GLN A 402 14.33 9.15 11.93
CA GLN A 402 15.06 10.40 12.15
C GLN A 402 16.01 10.28 13.36
N ALA A 403 17.11 11.05 13.36
CA ALA A 403 18.06 11.13 14.46
C ALA A 403 18.63 12.56 14.56
N LEU A 404 19.20 12.91 15.70
CA LEU A 404 19.96 14.15 15.88
C LEU A 404 21.45 13.86 15.69
N ASP A 405 22.19 14.81 15.12
CA ASP A 405 23.66 14.78 15.17
C ASP A 405 24.21 15.46 16.44
N ASN A 406 25.55 15.52 16.55
CA ASN A 406 26.25 16.10 17.70
C ASN A 406 26.06 17.63 17.82
N GLN A 407 25.53 18.29 16.78
CA GLN A 407 25.21 19.71 16.75
C GLN A 407 23.73 19.97 17.07
N GLY A 408 22.92 18.91 17.19
CA GLY A 408 21.47 18.99 17.45
C GLY A 408 20.63 19.12 16.18
N ASP A 409 21.22 18.97 14.99
CA ASP A 409 20.50 19.03 13.74
C ASP A 409 19.76 17.71 13.47
N THR A 410 18.52 17.78 12.97
CA THR A 410 17.74 16.58 12.63
C THR A 410 18.09 16.03 11.26
N TRP A 411 18.46 14.75 11.22
CA TRP A 411 18.72 13.96 10.03
C TRP A 411 17.60 12.94 9.82
N LEU A 412 17.15 12.79 8.58
CA LEU A 412 16.15 11.82 8.14
C LEU A 412 16.84 10.60 7.55
N LYS A 413 16.50 9.41 8.03
CA LYS A 413 16.88 8.15 7.40
C LYS A 413 15.91 7.85 6.27
N ILE A 414 16.43 7.65 5.08
CA ILE A 414 15.66 7.38 3.87
C ILE A 414 15.88 5.96 3.38
N SER A 415 14.85 5.34 2.80
CA SER A 415 14.94 4.06 2.11
C SER A 415 14.82 4.16 0.59
N SER A 416 14.36 5.31 0.07
CA SER A 416 14.15 5.58 -1.36
C SER A 416 14.51 7.03 -1.68
N PRO A 417 15.11 7.33 -2.86
CA PRO A 417 15.46 6.39 -3.95
C PRO A 417 16.75 5.59 -3.69
N CYS A 418 17.42 5.88 -2.58
CA CYS A 418 18.56 5.11 -2.08
C CYS A 418 18.52 5.11 -0.55
N SER A 419 19.27 4.19 0.06
CA SER A 419 19.38 4.11 1.51
C SER A 419 20.45 5.07 2.03
N GLY A 420 20.13 5.81 3.09
CA GLY A 420 21.09 6.66 3.78
C GLY A 420 20.42 7.76 4.61
N TRP A 421 21.17 8.81 4.92
CA TRP A 421 20.74 9.91 5.78
C TRP A 421 20.85 11.25 5.07
N VAL A 422 19.82 12.08 5.20
CA VAL A 422 19.79 13.44 4.67
C VAL A 422 19.44 14.44 5.76
N LEU A 423 19.90 15.68 5.65
CA LEU A 423 19.58 16.73 6.62
C LEU A 423 18.12 17.18 6.42
N LYS A 424 17.29 17.12 7.47
CA LYS A 424 15.85 17.46 7.41
C LYS A 424 15.61 18.87 6.88
N ALA A 425 16.48 19.82 7.22
CA ALA A 425 16.38 21.22 6.79
C ALA A 425 16.53 21.40 5.25
N LEU A 426 17.13 20.43 4.56
CA LEU A 426 17.28 20.41 3.09
C LEU A 426 16.18 19.57 2.42
N THR A 427 15.11 19.31 3.16
CA THR A 427 13.89 18.66 2.70
C THR A 427 12.70 19.52 3.04
N SER A 428 11.61 19.38 2.31
CA SER A 428 10.31 19.88 2.73
C SER A 428 9.37 18.71 2.91
N GLU A 429 8.46 18.77 3.89
CA GLU A 429 7.23 17.96 3.85
C GLU A 429 6.75 17.98 2.40
N ALA A 430 6.47 16.79 1.83
CA ALA A 430 6.06 16.70 0.44
C ALA A 430 5.16 17.88 0.16
N ILE A 431 5.39 18.55 -0.98
CA ILE A 431 4.34 19.36 -1.55
C ILE A 431 3.13 18.42 -1.51
N LYS A 432 2.22 18.60 -0.53
CA LYS A 432 0.83 18.18 -0.69
C LYS A 432 0.59 18.65 -2.10
N PRO A 433 0.28 17.79 -3.08
CA PRO A 433 -0.20 18.32 -4.32
C PRO A 433 -1.29 19.27 -3.83
N ARG A 434 -1.05 20.56 -4.01
CA ARG A 434 -2.11 21.52 -3.90
C ARG A 434 -2.92 21.05 -5.09
N TYR A 435 -3.83 20.10 -4.87
CA TYR A 435 -4.89 19.71 -5.77
C TYR A 435 -5.82 20.92 -5.79
N VAL A 436 -5.28 22.04 -6.25
CA VAL A 436 -5.98 23.23 -6.64
C VAL A 436 -6.18 22.95 -8.10
N GLY A 437 -7.39 22.52 -8.46
CA GLY A 437 -7.75 21.97 -9.76
C GLY A 437 -7.05 22.69 -10.92
N ASN A 438 -5.95 22.08 -11.39
CA ASN A 438 -5.34 22.49 -12.64
C ASN A 438 -6.29 22.00 -13.73
N GLN A 439 -6.93 22.96 -14.36
CA GLN A 439 -7.88 22.75 -15.44
C GLN A 439 -7.29 23.34 -16.71
N PRO A 440 -7.63 22.81 -17.89
CA PRO A 440 -7.39 23.53 -19.13
C PRO A 440 -7.94 24.96 -19.03
N ALA A 441 -7.24 25.92 -19.62
CA ALA A 441 -7.63 27.33 -19.53
C ALA A 441 -9.08 27.53 -20.03
N PRO A 442 -9.92 28.30 -19.30
CA PRO A 442 -11.30 28.57 -19.70
C PRO A 442 -11.41 29.02 -21.16
N SER A 443 -12.44 28.54 -21.86
CA SER A 443 -12.65 28.86 -23.27
C SER A 443 -12.74 30.36 -23.55
N ALA A 444 -13.30 31.12 -22.60
CA ALA A 444 -13.49 32.57 -22.64
C ALA A 444 -12.19 33.41 -22.60
N MET A 445 -11.06 32.83 -22.18
CA MET A 445 -9.77 33.56 -22.19
C MET A 445 -9.28 33.75 -23.63
N SER A 446 -8.72 34.93 -23.91
CA SER A 446 -7.96 35.18 -25.14
C SER A 446 -6.72 34.29 -25.22
N GLU A 447 -6.15 34.12 -26.42
CA GLU A 447 -4.96 33.29 -26.60
C GLU A 447 -3.75 33.78 -25.79
N SER A 448 -3.57 35.10 -25.70
CA SER A 448 -2.53 35.72 -24.89
C SER A 448 -2.71 35.44 -23.39
N GLU A 449 -3.95 35.52 -22.89
CA GLU A 449 -4.28 35.19 -21.49
C GLU A 449 -4.09 33.70 -21.20
N LYS A 450 -4.46 32.83 -22.13
CA LYS A 450 -4.22 31.38 -22.03
C LYS A 450 -2.72 31.09 -21.95
N TYR A 451 -1.90 31.73 -22.78
CA TYR A 451 -0.45 31.58 -22.72
C TYR A 451 0.10 31.92 -21.33
N ASP A 452 -0.29 33.07 -20.77
CA ASP A 452 0.15 33.49 -19.44
C ASP A 452 -0.36 32.56 -18.34
N TYR A 453 -1.60 32.06 -18.47
CA TYR A 453 -2.16 31.05 -17.58
C TYR A 453 -1.31 29.77 -17.56
N TYR A 454 -0.92 29.26 -18.72
CA TYR A 454 -0.08 28.06 -18.81
C TYR A 454 1.37 28.31 -18.37
N CYS A 455 1.93 29.50 -18.63
CA CYS A 455 3.24 29.88 -18.06
C CYS A 455 3.23 29.83 -16.53
N ASN A 456 2.13 30.27 -15.90
CA ASN A 456 1.97 30.19 -14.45
C ASN A 456 1.88 28.74 -13.96
N ILE A 457 1.23 27.83 -14.70
CA ILE A 457 1.21 26.40 -14.36
C ILE A 457 2.62 25.82 -14.43
N ILE A 458 3.38 26.09 -15.50
CA ILE A 458 4.76 25.62 -15.65
C ILE A 458 5.61 26.10 -14.47
N ALA A 459 5.59 27.41 -14.18
CA ALA A 459 6.37 28.00 -13.10
C ALA A 459 6.02 27.42 -11.72
N ARG A 460 4.72 27.21 -11.42
CA ARG A 460 4.26 26.62 -10.16
C ARG A 460 4.69 25.15 -9.98
N ASN A 461 4.95 24.45 -11.07
CA ASN A 461 5.45 23.08 -11.06
C ASN A 461 6.99 23.03 -11.21
N GLY A 462 7.68 24.14 -10.96
CA GLY A 462 9.14 24.21 -10.98
C GLY A 462 9.76 24.21 -12.39
N GLY A 463 8.95 24.41 -13.42
CA GLY A 463 9.38 24.38 -14.80
C GLY A 463 9.97 25.70 -15.29
N ARG A 464 10.84 25.61 -16.29
CA ARG A 464 11.38 26.75 -17.04
C ARG A 464 10.80 26.78 -18.45
N LEU A 465 10.68 27.99 -19.00
CA LEU A 465 10.16 28.20 -20.35
C LEU A 465 11.27 28.02 -21.39
N HIS A 466 10.99 27.20 -22.40
CA HIS A 466 11.78 27.03 -23.61
C HIS A 466 11.07 27.61 -24.84
N LYS A 467 11.65 27.45 -26.04
CA LYS A 467 11.03 27.84 -27.31
C LYS A 467 9.66 27.19 -27.52
N ARG A 468 9.52 25.94 -27.08
CA ARG A 468 8.26 25.17 -27.04
C ARG A 468 8.08 24.61 -25.64
N ASN A 469 6.85 24.69 -25.12
CA ASN A 469 6.51 24.12 -23.83
C ASN A 469 5.20 23.35 -23.94
N LEU A 470 5.15 22.18 -23.31
CA LEU A 470 4.02 21.27 -23.28
C LEU A 470 3.44 21.21 -21.87
N ILE A 471 2.11 21.16 -21.79
CA ILE A 471 1.38 20.95 -20.55
C ILE A 471 0.34 19.84 -20.79
N SER A 472 0.48 18.68 -20.17
CA SER A 472 -0.55 17.64 -20.21
C SER A 472 -1.40 17.68 -18.94
N PHE A 473 -2.71 17.68 -19.12
CA PHE A 473 -3.75 17.54 -18.10
C PHE A 473 -4.21 16.08 -18.13
N ARG A 474 -3.66 15.29 -17.20
CA ARG A 474 -3.95 13.88 -17.07
C ARG A 474 -5.24 13.66 -16.31
N LYS A 475 -6.17 12.93 -16.90
CA LYS A 475 -7.27 12.32 -16.19
C LYS A 475 -6.81 10.99 -15.60
N GLU A 476 -7.10 10.78 -14.33
CA GLU A 476 -6.79 9.51 -13.65
C GLU A 476 -7.71 8.40 -14.18
N THR A 477 -7.24 7.67 -15.18
CA THR A 477 -7.98 6.62 -15.87
C THR A 477 -7.27 5.29 -15.67
N SER A 478 -8.03 4.26 -15.29
CA SER A 478 -7.47 2.93 -15.03
C SER A 478 -6.80 2.36 -16.29
N THR A 479 -5.68 1.66 -16.12
CA THR A 479 -4.99 0.93 -17.21
C THR A 479 -5.88 -0.11 -17.89
N LYS A 480 -6.97 -0.52 -17.22
CA LYS A 480 -7.95 -1.52 -17.67
C LYS A 480 -9.12 -0.89 -18.45
N ALA A 481 -9.12 0.44 -18.60
CA ALA A 481 -10.17 1.16 -19.32
C ALA A 481 -10.24 0.75 -20.80
N ASN A 482 -11.43 0.95 -21.40
CA ASN A 482 -11.70 0.67 -22.81
C ASN A 482 -11.28 -0.74 -23.23
N ASN A 483 -11.67 -1.75 -22.44
CA ASN A 483 -11.31 -3.14 -22.67
C ASN A 483 -9.79 -3.33 -22.81
N TRP A 484 -9.03 -2.78 -21.85
CA TRP A 484 -7.57 -2.92 -21.71
C TRP A 484 -6.73 -2.19 -22.77
N ASP A 485 -7.36 -1.51 -23.73
CA ASP A 485 -6.64 -0.83 -24.82
C ASP A 485 -6.16 0.58 -24.41
N GLY A 486 -6.79 1.21 -23.40
CA GLY A 486 -6.51 2.58 -22.96
C GLY A 486 -7.41 3.64 -23.62
N CYS A 487 -7.29 4.90 -23.19
CA CYS A 487 -8.17 6.01 -23.56
C CYS A 487 -7.39 7.25 -24.02
N TYR A 488 -7.90 7.97 -25.01
CA TYR A 488 -7.46 9.33 -25.35
C TYR A 488 -8.33 10.37 -24.65
N ASP A 489 -8.25 10.45 -23.33
CA ASP A 489 -9.08 11.33 -22.49
C ASP A 489 -8.28 12.43 -21.79
N ASP A 490 -6.99 12.54 -22.09
CA ASP A 490 -6.12 13.62 -21.62
C ASP A 490 -6.06 14.77 -22.62
N ILE A 491 -5.69 15.95 -22.11
CA ILE A 491 -5.47 17.14 -22.94
C ILE A 491 -4.00 17.53 -22.85
N THR A 492 -3.32 17.61 -23.99
CA THR A 492 -1.98 18.19 -24.08
C THR A 492 -2.05 19.56 -24.73
N VAL A 493 -1.37 20.54 -24.14
CA VAL A 493 -1.33 21.92 -24.60
C VAL A 493 0.11 22.29 -24.96
N MET A 494 0.31 22.84 -26.15
CA MET A 494 1.57 23.47 -26.52
C MET A 494 1.45 24.99 -26.46
N ILE A 495 2.42 25.64 -25.84
CA ILE A 495 2.55 27.10 -25.83
C ILE A 495 3.91 27.53 -26.38
N TRP A 496 3.91 28.64 -27.10
CA TRP A 496 5.12 29.29 -27.56
C TRP A 496 4.91 30.78 -27.79
N LYS A 497 6.02 31.50 -27.92
CA LYS A 497 6.04 32.91 -28.23
C LYS A 497 7.03 33.16 -29.37
N ASP A 498 6.59 33.88 -30.38
CA ASP A 498 7.40 34.29 -31.53
C ASP A 498 7.14 35.77 -31.86
N ASP A 499 7.69 36.26 -32.97
CA ASP A 499 7.55 37.67 -33.41
C ASP A 499 6.09 38.07 -33.70
N THR A 500 5.22 37.10 -33.96
CA THR A 500 3.78 37.32 -34.23
C THR A 500 2.94 37.32 -32.95
N GLY A 501 3.49 36.86 -31.83
CA GLY A 501 2.85 36.95 -30.52
C GLY A 501 2.94 35.69 -29.67
N LYS A 502 1.97 35.54 -28.77
CA LYS A 502 1.81 34.38 -27.88
C LYS A 502 0.80 33.42 -28.49
N HIS A 503 1.10 32.14 -28.49
CA HIS A 503 0.29 31.12 -29.15
C HIS A 503 -0.02 29.95 -28.22
N VAL A 504 -1.19 29.34 -28.43
CA VAL A 504 -1.67 28.18 -27.65
C VAL A 504 -2.36 27.17 -28.56
N ARG A 505 -1.92 25.92 -28.52
CA ARG A 505 -2.59 24.80 -29.20
C ARG A 505 -2.93 23.67 -28.23
N GLN A 506 -4.08 23.05 -28.42
CA GLN A 506 -4.54 21.90 -27.64
C GLN A 506 -4.65 20.67 -28.53
N TYR A 507 -4.36 19.52 -27.94
CA TYR A 507 -4.41 18.20 -28.56
C TYR A 507 -5.09 17.21 -27.62
N ILE A 508 -5.77 16.24 -28.21
CA ILE A 508 -6.29 15.08 -27.47
C ILE A 508 -5.17 14.04 -27.38
N SER A 509 -4.91 13.56 -26.17
CA SER A 509 -3.75 12.72 -25.88
C SER A 509 -4.07 11.65 -24.83
N ASN A 510 -3.08 10.81 -24.54
CA ASN A 510 -3.05 9.83 -23.47
C ASN A 510 -1.70 9.90 -22.76
N THR A 511 -1.69 9.87 -21.43
CA THR A 511 -0.48 9.89 -20.60
C THR A 511 -0.38 8.71 -19.63
N GLU A 512 -1.30 7.75 -19.75
CA GLU A 512 -1.39 6.52 -18.97
C GLU A 512 -0.96 5.29 -19.78
N PRO A 513 -0.40 4.25 -19.15
CA PRO A 513 -0.21 2.96 -19.79
C PRO A 513 -1.55 2.21 -19.90
N SER A 514 -1.62 1.21 -20.79
CA SER A 514 -2.75 0.30 -20.86
C SER A 514 -2.35 -1.15 -20.56
N SER A 515 -3.25 -1.88 -19.91
CA SER A 515 -3.02 -3.24 -19.43
C SER A 515 -2.89 -4.28 -20.55
N GLN A 516 -3.02 -3.89 -21.83
CA GLN A 516 -2.62 -4.74 -22.95
C GLN A 516 -1.12 -5.10 -22.98
N TYR A 517 -0.29 -4.37 -22.24
CA TYR A 517 1.15 -4.62 -22.09
C TYR A 517 1.50 -5.26 -20.73
N GLU A 518 0.52 -5.44 -19.86
CA GLU A 518 0.70 -6.04 -18.54
C GLU A 518 0.99 -7.53 -18.64
N ASP A 519 1.80 -8.06 -17.72
CA ASP A 519 1.93 -9.50 -17.53
C ASP A 519 0.63 -10.06 -16.95
N CYS A 520 -0.16 -10.74 -17.78
CA CYS A 520 -1.35 -11.46 -17.33
C CYS A 520 -1.43 -12.84 -17.98
N PHE A 521 -1.91 -13.80 -17.19
CA PHE A 521 -2.38 -15.13 -17.62
C PHE A 521 -3.64 -15.02 -18.52
N ASP A 522 -3.64 -14.12 -19.51
CA ASP A 522 -4.71 -13.96 -20.48
C ASP A 522 -4.45 -14.87 -21.69
N PRO A 523 -5.36 -15.80 -22.03
CA PRO A 523 -5.22 -16.73 -23.15
C PRO A 523 -5.25 -16.08 -24.55
N ARG A 524 -5.24 -14.74 -24.66
CA ARG A 524 -5.10 -13.98 -25.92
C ARG A 524 -3.63 -13.60 -26.24
N ALA A 525 -2.66 -14.19 -25.54
CA ALA A 525 -1.25 -13.82 -25.54
C ALA A 525 -0.50 -14.12 -26.87
N ASP A 526 -0.45 -13.12 -27.75
CA ASP A 526 0.68 -12.90 -28.67
C ASP A 526 1.01 -11.40 -28.71
N ARG A 527 1.22 -10.81 -27.53
CA ARG A 527 1.49 -9.37 -27.35
C ARG A 527 2.80 -9.16 -26.57
N PRO A 528 3.58 -8.11 -26.87
CA PRO A 528 4.79 -7.80 -26.12
C PRO A 528 4.44 -7.33 -24.71
N ILE A 529 4.92 -8.06 -23.69
CA ILE A 529 4.83 -7.66 -22.29
C ILE A 529 5.87 -6.56 -22.04
N MET A 530 5.47 -5.49 -21.38
CA MET A 530 6.33 -4.34 -21.09
C MET A 530 6.21 -3.95 -19.63
N GLY A 531 7.33 -3.62 -18.99
CA GLY A 531 7.33 -3.19 -17.59
C GLY A 531 8.69 -3.43 -16.93
N VAL A 532 8.73 -3.21 -15.63
CA VAL A 532 9.87 -3.54 -14.76
C VAL A 532 9.28 -4.17 -13.51
N ASP A 533 9.84 -5.27 -13.05
CA ASP A 533 9.55 -5.87 -11.74
C ASP A 533 10.16 -4.96 -10.64
N ALA A 534 9.32 -4.09 -10.08
CA ALA A 534 9.70 -3.02 -9.18
C ALA A 534 9.64 -3.43 -7.70
N ASP A 535 8.89 -4.47 -7.35
CA ASP A 535 8.78 -4.99 -5.98
C ASP A 535 9.41 -6.39 -5.79
N GLY A 536 9.90 -7.01 -6.86
CA GLY A 536 10.63 -8.28 -6.83
C GLY A 536 9.73 -9.50 -6.80
N ASP A 537 8.44 -9.37 -7.14
CA ASP A 537 7.47 -10.47 -7.16
C ASP A 537 7.56 -11.35 -8.43
N ARG A 538 8.47 -11.00 -9.35
CA ARG A 538 8.71 -11.63 -10.67
C ARG A 538 7.65 -11.32 -11.72
N ARG A 539 6.81 -10.32 -11.51
CA ARG A 539 5.84 -9.80 -12.46
C ARG A 539 6.32 -8.43 -12.97
N LEU A 540 6.03 -8.12 -14.23
CA LEU A 540 6.42 -6.83 -14.81
C LEU A 540 5.37 -5.75 -14.55
N ASP A 541 5.78 -4.67 -13.88
CA ASP A 541 4.89 -3.56 -13.54
C ASP A 541 4.85 -2.50 -14.63
N LEU A 542 3.64 -2.13 -15.03
CA LEU A 542 3.40 -0.98 -15.88
C LEU A 542 3.86 0.30 -15.20
N GLY A 543 4.41 1.21 -15.99
CA GLY A 543 4.95 2.47 -15.51
C GLY A 543 4.25 3.67 -16.10
N ARG A 544 4.02 4.72 -15.30
CA ARG A 544 3.62 6.05 -15.80
C ARG A 544 4.53 7.15 -15.27
N LEU A 545 4.64 8.27 -16.00
CA LEU A 545 5.33 9.44 -15.45
C LEU A 545 4.54 10.03 -14.28
N PRO A 546 5.18 10.37 -13.15
CA PRO A 546 4.59 11.22 -12.13
C PRO A 546 4.18 12.60 -12.67
N ALA A 547 3.22 13.25 -12.02
CA ALA A 547 3.02 14.69 -12.23
C ALA A 547 4.30 15.47 -11.85
N GLY A 548 4.66 16.46 -12.67
CA GLY A 548 5.90 17.21 -12.50
C GLY A 548 6.39 17.88 -13.78
N TYR A 549 7.60 18.44 -13.71
CA TYR A 549 8.29 19.05 -14.84
C TYR A 549 9.42 18.16 -15.35
N TYR A 550 9.51 18.05 -16.67
CA TYR A 550 10.47 17.26 -17.43
C TYR A 550 10.99 18.06 -18.62
N GLU A 551 12.06 17.58 -19.22
CA GLU A 551 12.62 18.18 -20.44
C GLU A 551 12.83 17.13 -21.50
N TYR A 552 12.35 17.45 -22.69
CA TYR A 552 12.34 16.58 -23.85
C TYR A 552 13.15 17.18 -24.99
N GLN A 553 13.53 16.34 -25.94
CA GLN A 553 14.15 16.72 -27.20
C GLN A 553 13.56 15.88 -28.33
N THR A 554 13.67 16.37 -29.56
CA THR A 554 13.30 15.60 -30.75
C THR A 554 14.28 14.44 -30.96
N ASP A 555 13.76 13.30 -31.37
CA ASP A 555 14.54 12.09 -31.65
C ASP A 555 13.82 11.20 -32.68
N TYR A 556 14.46 10.10 -33.07
CA TYR A 556 13.91 9.11 -33.99
C TYR A 556 14.04 7.69 -33.43
N ASP A 557 12.90 7.01 -33.27
CA ASP A 557 12.84 5.59 -32.94
C ASP A 557 12.52 4.76 -34.19
N LEU A 558 13.20 3.61 -34.35
CA LEU A 558 13.06 2.76 -35.54
C LEU A 558 11.65 2.18 -35.73
N ARG A 559 10.87 2.05 -34.65
CA ARG A 559 9.50 1.50 -34.69
C ARG A 559 8.44 2.60 -34.64
N LEU A 560 8.66 3.63 -33.84
CA LEU A 560 7.69 4.69 -33.59
C LEU A 560 7.86 5.91 -34.51
N GLY A 561 8.98 5.99 -35.24
CA GLY A 561 9.33 7.11 -36.10
C GLY A 561 9.80 8.33 -35.30
N ASN A 562 9.34 9.50 -35.70
CA ASN A 562 9.63 10.75 -34.99
C ASN A 562 9.03 10.72 -33.59
N VAL A 563 9.85 10.94 -32.56
CA VAL A 563 9.43 10.95 -31.15
C VAL A 563 9.99 12.16 -30.41
N LEU A 564 9.41 12.49 -29.25
CA LEU A 564 10.16 13.21 -28.23
C LEU A 564 10.69 12.25 -27.19
N CYS A 565 11.97 12.38 -26.83
CA CYS A 565 12.59 11.61 -25.76
C CYS A 565 12.97 12.50 -24.56
N PRO A 566 12.89 11.98 -23.33
CA PRO A 566 13.44 12.65 -22.16
C PRO A 566 14.94 12.94 -22.35
N THR A 567 15.36 14.16 -22.04
CA THR A 567 16.77 14.57 -22.08
C THR A 567 17.62 13.86 -21.03
N GLN A 568 17.01 13.36 -19.96
CA GLN A 568 17.64 12.63 -18.86
C GLN A 568 16.78 11.42 -18.44
N PRO A 569 17.35 10.41 -17.77
CA PRO A 569 16.57 9.34 -17.17
C PRO A 569 15.45 9.85 -16.27
N VAL A 570 14.27 9.25 -16.37
CA VAL A 570 13.09 9.58 -15.55
C VAL A 570 12.64 8.38 -14.74
N MET A 571 11.93 8.65 -13.64
CA MET A 571 11.32 7.63 -12.79
C MET A 571 9.84 7.50 -13.14
N ALA A 572 9.35 6.26 -13.23
CA ALA A 572 7.93 6.00 -13.36
C ALA A 572 7.33 5.52 -12.03
N GLU A 573 6.08 5.90 -11.76
CA GLU A 573 5.21 5.23 -10.79
C GLU A 573 4.86 3.85 -11.33
N ARG A 574 4.85 2.82 -10.50
CA ARG A 574 4.73 1.42 -10.91
C ARG A 574 3.49 0.79 -10.29
N ASP A 575 2.62 0.20 -11.09
CA ASP A 575 1.41 -0.48 -10.57
C ASP A 575 1.74 -1.88 -10.03
N THR A 576 2.41 -1.93 -8.88
CA THR A 576 2.94 -3.19 -8.29
C THR A 576 1.87 -4.08 -7.70
N ASN A 577 0.72 -3.52 -7.36
CA ASN A 577 -0.43 -4.32 -6.94
C ASN A 577 -1.29 -4.78 -8.14
N HIS A 578 -0.97 -4.32 -9.35
CA HIS A 578 -1.64 -4.66 -10.61
C HIS A 578 -3.16 -4.44 -10.59
N ASN A 579 -3.64 -3.50 -9.78
CA ASN A 579 -5.05 -3.19 -9.70
C ASN A 579 -5.51 -2.30 -10.88
N GLY A 580 -4.56 -1.74 -11.64
CA GLY A 580 -4.79 -0.86 -12.77
C GLY A 580 -4.98 0.60 -12.38
N ILE A 581 -4.59 1.00 -11.18
CA ILE A 581 -4.70 2.34 -10.60
C ILE A 581 -3.38 2.66 -9.91
N PHE A 582 -2.70 3.72 -10.35
CA PHE A 582 -1.45 4.16 -9.75
C PHE A 582 -1.72 4.99 -8.49
N GLU A 583 -1.45 4.38 -7.34
CA GLU A 583 -1.60 5.02 -6.04
C GLU A 583 -0.33 5.80 -5.64
N VAL A 584 -0.48 6.81 -4.78
CA VAL A 584 0.66 7.62 -4.30
C VAL A 584 1.69 6.78 -3.52
N SER A 585 1.28 5.64 -2.99
CA SER A 585 2.13 4.68 -2.25
C SER A 585 2.89 3.71 -3.15
N GLU A 586 2.56 3.66 -4.44
CA GLU A 586 3.23 2.75 -5.37
C GLU A 586 4.73 3.11 -5.50
N PRO A 587 5.62 2.10 -5.58
CA PRO A 587 7.04 2.34 -5.73
C PRO A 587 7.34 2.99 -7.08
N ARG A 588 8.51 3.63 -7.16
CA ARG A 588 9.00 4.22 -8.40
C ARG A 588 10.23 3.49 -8.89
N ALA A 589 10.25 3.13 -10.16
CA ALA A 589 11.41 2.53 -10.81
C ALA A 589 11.79 3.29 -12.08
N SER A 590 13.10 3.40 -12.33
CA SER A 590 13.64 4.12 -13.48
C SER A 590 13.12 3.53 -14.79
N THR A 591 12.85 4.40 -15.76
CA THR A 591 12.54 4.02 -17.14
C THR A 591 13.71 4.32 -18.08
N GLY A 592 14.86 4.76 -17.56
CA GLY A 592 15.84 5.44 -18.40
C GLY A 592 15.15 6.58 -19.18
N LYS A 593 15.37 6.64 -20.49
CA LYS A 593 14.78 7.64 -21.40
C LYS A 593 13.63 7.11 -22.27
N SER A 594 12.93 6.04 -21.84
CA SER A 594 11.95 5.35 -22.71
C SER A 594 10.52 5.89 -22.67
N MET A 595 10.25 6.99 -21.94
CA MET A 595 8.91 7.58 -21.82
C MET A 595 8.71 8.62 -22.93
N PHE A 596 8.35 8.17 -24.14
CA PHE A 596 8.34 9.01 -25.34
C PHE A 596 7.03 9.75 -25.56
N PHE A 597 7.07 10.88 -26.27
CA PHE A 597 5.92 11.34 -27.06
C PHE A 597 5.94 10.69 -28.44
N HIS A 598 4.85 10.04 -28.85
CA HIS A 598 4.77 9.43 -30.18
C HIS A 598 3.34 9.28 -30.71
N ALA A 599 3.22 9.04 -32.02
CA ALA A 599 1.96 8.63 -32.64
C ALA A 599 1.59 7.21 -32.20
N ALA A 600 0.31 6.99 -31.93
CA ALA A 600 -0.24 5.67 -31.62
C ALA A 600 -1.40 5.30 -32.57
N GLY A 601 -2.22 4.31 -32.21
CA GLY A 601 -3.37 3.89 -33.01
C GLY A 601 -4.50 4.94 -33.02
N VAL A 602 -5.44 4.80 -33.95
CA VAL A 602 -6.58 5.74 -34.07
C VAL A 602 -7.46 5.73 -32.82
N THR A 603 -7.74 4.55 -32.27
CA THR A 603 -8.59 4.35 -31.07
C THR A 603 -7.85 3.68 -29.91
N ASN A 604 -6.65 3.15 -30.15
CA ASN A 604 -5.83 2.49 -29.15
C ASN A 604 -4.57 3.35 -28.93
N PRO A 605 -4.38 3.91 -27.72
CA PRO A 605 -3.21 4.71 -27.39
C PRO A 605 -1.87 3.98 -27.43
N CYS A 606 -1.84 2.65 -27.53
CA CYS A 606 -0.65 1.81 -27.64
C CYS A 606 0.48 2.24 -26.66
N SER A 607 0.11 2.66 -25.45
CA SER A 607 1.07 3.20 -24.48
C SER A 607 1.40 2.18 -23.40
N ALA A 608 2.69 1.91 -23.22
CA ALA A 608 3.24 1.22 -22.05
C ALA A 608 3.76 2.20 -20.99
N GLY A 609 3.38 3.49 -21.07
CA GLY A 609 3.84 4.58 -20.20
C GLY A 609 4.23 5.86 -20.95
N CYS A 610 4.25 5.81 -22.28
CA CYS A 610 4.47 6.94 -23.18
C CYS A 610 3.32 7.95 -23.18
N GLN A 611 3.59 9.14 -23.72
CA GLN A 611 2.63 10.21 -23.95
C GLN A 611 2.19 10.14 -25.42
N THR A 612 0.99 9.63 -25.66
CA THR A 612 0.59 9.26 -27.02
C THR A 612 -0.53 10.13 -27.55
N LEU A 613 -0.53 10.31 -28.88
CA LEU A 613 -1.59 11.01 -29.61
C LEU A 613 -2.03 10.14 -30.78
N SER A 614 -3.31 10.23 -31.16
CA SER A 614 -3.80 9.58 -32.38
C SER A 614 -3.03 10.10 -33.60
N PRO A 615 -2.93 9.34 -34.72
CA PRO A 615 -2.10 9.74 -35.87
C PRO A 615 -2.39 11.15 -36.39
N THR A 616 -3.68 11.52 -36.42
CA THR A 616 -4.13 12.84 -36.87
C THR A 616 -3.72 13.94 -35.89
N GLU A 617 -3.85 13.71 -34.58
CA GLU A 617 -3.43 14.67 -33.56
C GLU A 617 -1.90 14.78 -33.50
N TYR A 618 -1.18 13.67 -33.60
CA TYR A 618 0.27 13.65 -33.62
C TYR A 618 0.85 14.41 -34.81
N THR A 619 0.24 14.28 -35.99
CA THR A 619 0.67 15.02 -37.19
C THR A 619 0.55 16.54 -36.97
N LYS A 620 -0.56 17.00 -36.37
CA LYS A 620 -0.73 18.41 -36.03
C LYS A 620 0.30 18.86 -34.99
N PHE A 621 0.43 18.10 -33.91
CA PHE A 621 1.40 18.32 -32.84
C PHE A 621 2.82 18.47 -33.38
N TRP A 622 3.26 17.53 -34.23
CA TRP A 622 4.62 17.52 -34.76
C TRP A 622 4.89 18.70 -35.69
N ASN A 623 3.90 19.10 -36.49
CA ASN A 623 3.99 20.26 -37.36
C ASN A 623 4.07 21.57 -36.56
N ASP A 624 3.24 21.73 -35.52
CA ASP A 624 3.27 22.93 -34.66
C ASP A 624 4.59 23.03 -33.88
N LEU A 625 5.09 21.88 -33.41
CA LEU A 625 6.36 21.79 -32.69
C LEU A 625 7.53 22.30 -33.53
N ASN A 626 7.59 21.88 -34.81
CA ASN A 626 8.71 22.13 -35.71
C ASN A 626 8.48 23.28 -36.70
N ARG A 627 7.37 24.02 -36.56
CA ARG A 627 6.95 25.07 -37.52
C ARG A 627 8.05 26.09 -37.80
N ASP A 628 8.82 26.45 -36.77
CA ASP A 628 9.86 27.48 -36.84
C ASP A 628 11.28 26.87 -36.84
N GLY A 629 11.41 25.62 -37.29
CA GLY A 629 12.65 24.84 -37.27
C GLY A 629 12.80 24.01 -36.00
N ASP A 630 14.04 23.63 -35.67
CA ASP A 630 14.34 22.80 -34.50
C ASP A 630 13.94 23.50 -33.18
N PRO A 631 13.01 22.92 -32.41
CA PRO A 631 12.58 23.48 -31.14
C PRO A 631 13.67 23.45 -30.06
N GLY A 632 14.72 22.64 -30.21
CA GLY A 632 15.72 22.38 -29.18
C GLY A 632 15.12 21.64 -27.99
N THR A 633 15.52 22.01 -26.77
CA THR A 633 14.91 21.48 -25.54
C THR A 633 13.46 21.97 -25.42
N ILE A 634 12.56 21.04 -25.10
CA ILE A 634 11.14 21.29 -24.91
C ILE A 634 10.80 21.07 -23.44
N GLY A 635 10.24 22.08 -22.79
CA GLY A 635 9.75 21.94 -21.41
C GLY A 635 8.45 21.15 -21.41
N TYR A 636 8.31 20.15 -20.55
CA TYR A 636 7.09 19.37 -20.40
C TYR A 636 6.60 19.38 -18.96
N THR A 637 5.38 19.88 -18.74
CA THR A 637 4.73 19.86 -17.42
C THR A 637 3.53 18.91 -17.47
N LEU A 638 3.52 17.91 -16.61
CA LEU A 638 2.42 16.98 -16.46
C LEU A 638 1.68 17.28 -15.15
N VAL A 639 0.37 17.49 -15.21
CA VAL A 639 -0.49 17.78 -14.06
C VAL A 639 -1.70 16.86 -14.03
N ALA A 640 -2.15 16.50 -12.84
CA ALA A 640 -3.43 15.80 -12.67
C ALA A 640 -4.61 16.78 -12.90
N TRP A 641 -5.61 16.29 -13.62
CA TRP A 641 -6.84 16.97 -14.01
C TRP A 641 -8.01 16.38 -13.22
N CYS A 642 -8.74 17.25 -12.51
CA CYS A 642 -9.89 16.87 -11.67
C CYS A 642 -11.20 16.83 -12.46
#